data_AF-A0A3M1AYN5-F1
#
_entry.id   AF-A0A3M1AYN5-F1
#
_cell.length_a   1.000
_cell.length_b   1.000
_cell.length_c   1.000
_cell.angle_alpha   90.00
_cell.angle_beta   90.00
_cell.angle_gamma   90.00
#
_symmetry.space_group_name_H-M   'P 1'
#
loop_
_entity.id
_entity.type
_entity.pdbx_description
1 polymer ?
#
loop_
_entity_poly.entity_id
_entity_poly.type
_entity_poly.pdbx_seq_one_letter_code
_entity_poly.pdbx_strand_id
1 'polypeptide(L)'
;MIYQNKMLLKAFPVYFILLSALSMPEHLHSQSIQEAYQNRLAQVLAWADTSSMENFLVAAAKIRNPATRKQGIQLFQSTLRRQDNAHRGMFVIYEMMIAYLAAQDQMPDSLKTAVRNYLAIANFYRGDTENHFTMYYTGLYLAAQTFPHLPASAWYTGKSSAENRKEAEGWLHEWMKLTTTIGQGEFDSPTYMIVFLAPMFGLYQWAEDPQMRERAQAMLYWLIADYAVDHLQGMYTGAHSRDYPEGIIKPKTSPMSAWGWLFFGQSSPKFHPTLLTAALGHFQLPELLYRIGTDRSQPYVHTETKRVRNVIRFGEKRNPPVYKYSYMTRHFALGSMQGGILQPIQQHTWDVTFVTDSPYASIFSVHPFMGEKDLGMFFPEEMKFALDEVARFHTYYGSEDKWPASSPYEQTFQHKNAIIVLYNIPPGAKFPHIDAFFPGDLDHRDIDPTGWIFCQAAQTYIAYFPLKPYQWLKDKDGYRLRSWELKNGCVVEVASSDDYATFDAFKQQIRANNLVFDQFDKNMMVSYTTSGGEVMTFSYDGPRLLNGVPVDFADYKLFHGPFLNAEIGSGKLSIRYQDQGLVLDLSRLDQAQILPEYGCRKIPRDIHLTGKLDDPLWQQARPVHLMDAITGRDGRFNTEVRALYTDKYLYIGFQCQDDYVWGTVTRRNGPIYDEECVEVFINPAGAAHQYYEINLSPKNVIFDACILNRRTPEKPHEKFTGLPEFDLADLHTAVQVRGKVDAPGKAKGWSAELAIPFAELIGARHLPPRPGDIWRINFYRIDSPQKGQREHYAWSKTGRAAFHLPWKFGYLRFYSSN
;
A
#
# COMPACT_ATOMS: atom_id res chain seq x y z
N MET A 1 51.62 37.19 24.56
CA MET A 1 51.77 38.65 24.81
C MET A 1 50.38 39.25 24.93
N ILE A 2 50.09 39.81 26.12
CA ILE A 2 49.05 40.79 26.51
C ILE A 2 47.57 40.32 26.41
N TYR A 3 46.94 39.67 27.41
CA TYR A 3 46.36 40.12 28.71
C TYR A 3 45.16 41.09 28.66
N GLN A 4 43.97 40.65 29.15
CA GLN A 4 43.27 41.17 30.35
C GLN A 4 41.71 41.05 30.37
N ASN A 5 41.21 40.34 31.40
CA ASN A 5 40.14 40.72 32.37
C ASN A 5 38.66 40.86 31.90
N LYS A 6 37.60 40.56 32.68
CA LYS A 6 37.41 40.32 34.12
C LYS A 6 36.02 39.67 34.38
N MET A 7 35.92 39.05 35.56
CA MET A 7 34.77 38.37 36.19
C MET A 7 33.87 39.36 36.98
N LEU A 8 32.61 38.95 37.27
CA LEU A 8 31.78 39.17 38.50
C LEU A 8 30.33 39.75 38.36
N LEU A 9 29.36 38.84 38.56
CA LEU A 9 28.21 38.81 39.50
C LEU A 9 27.63 40.09 40.17
N LYS A 10 26.28 40.22 40.10
CA LYS A 10 25.28 40.61 41.15
C LYS A 10 23.88 40.09 40.68
N ALA A 11 23.16 39.13 41.27
CA ALA A 11 22.46 38.98 42.57
C ALA A 11 20.93 39.33 42.56
N PHE A 12 20.07 38.27 42.51
CA PHE A 12 18.74 37.97 43.15
C PHE A 12 17.50 38.94 43.00
N PRO A 13 16.22 38.49 43.15
CA PRO A 13 15.74 37.30 43.86
C PRO A 13 14.68 36.38 43.21
N VAL A 14 14.57 35.22 43.85
CA VAL A 14 13.58 34.14 43.74
C VAL A 14 12.21 34.59 44.25
N TYR A 15 11.14 34.27 43.51
CA TYR A 15 9.78 34.19 44.05
C TYR A 15 9.24 32.76 43.86
N PHE A 16 9.04 32.08 44.97
CA PHE A 16 8.20 30.88 45.10
C PHE A 16 6.75 31.34 45.13
N ILE A 17 5.89 30.83 44.23
CA ILE A 17 4.44 30.81 44.43
C ILE A 17 3.93 29.39 44.20
N LEU A 18 3.14 28.94 45.17
CA LEU A 18 2.58 27.62 45.36
C LEU A 18 1.70 27.12 44.20
N LEU A 19 1.72 25.80 44.05
CA LEU A 19 0.69 24.99 43.40
C LEU A 19 -0.73 25.44 43.75
N SER A 20 -1.51 25.71 42.72
CA SER A 20 -2.94 25.39 42.72
C SER A 20 -3.20 24.50 41.51
N ALA A 21 -3.62 23.26 41.79
CA ALA A 21 -4.10 22.33 40.79
C ALA A 21 -5.42 22.87 40.22
N LEU A 22 -5.33 23.58 39.10
CA LEU A 22 -6.46 23.80 38.21
C LEU A 22 -6.26 22.83 37.06
N SER A 23 -7.13 21.82 37.01
CA SER A 23 -7.32 20.93 35.88
C SER A 23 -7.45 21.75 34.59
N MET A 24 -6.39 21.81 33.80
CA MET A 24 -6.47 22.28 32.43
C MET A 24 -7.23 21.23 31.62
N PRO A 25 -8.20 21.62 30.77
CA PRO A 25 -8.91 20.66 29.95
C PRO A 25 -7.92 20.00 28.97
N GLU A 26 -7.94 18.67 28.90
CA GLU A 26 -7.35 17.88 27.82
C GLU A 26 -8.03 18.19 26.48
N HIS A 27 -7.74 19.36 25.93
CA HIS A 27 -8.00 19.70 24.53
C HIS A 27 -6.73 20.27 23.91
N LEU A 28 -5.63 19.53 24.04
CA LEU A 28 -4.59 19.55 23.01
C LEU A 28 -5.18 18.81 21.82
N HIS A 29 -5.60 19.54 20.78
CA HIS A 29 -6.06 18.96 19.53
C HIS A 29 -4.99 17.99 19.01
N SER A 30 -5.20 16.69 19.16
CA SER A 30 -4.44 15.69 18.43
C SER A 30 -4.71 15.93 16.95
N GLN A 31 -3.68 16.35 16.22
CA GLN A 31 -3.77 16.57 14.78
C GLN A 31 -4.36 15.33 14.09
N SER A 32 -5.35 15.50 13.21
CA SER A 32 -5.91 14.36 12.47
C SER A 32 -4.88 13.76 11.51
N ILE A 33 -5.03 12.48 11.14
CA ILE A 33 -4.14 11.81 10.18
C ILE A 33 -4.09 12.57 8.86
N GLN A 34 -5.24 13.07 8.40
CA GLN A 34 -5.33 13.85 7.17
C GLN A 34 -4.63 15.20 7.30
N GLU A 35 -4.78 15.91 8.42
CA GLU A 35 -4.04 17.16 8.68
C GLU A 35 -2.53 16.91 8.71
N ALA A 36 -2.08 15.83 9.34
CA ALA A 36 -0.66 15.49 9.41
C ALA A 36 -0.09 15.19 8.01
N TYR A 37 -0.85 14.48 7.18
CA TYR A 37 -0.50 14.26 5.77
C TYR A 37 -0.43 15.58 4.98
N GLN A 38 -1.41 16.46 5.12
CA GLN A 38 -1.42 17.77 4.47
C GLN A 38 -0.23 18.64 4.91
N ASN A 39 0.13 18.62 6.19
CA ASN A 39 1.31 19.34 6.68
C ASN A 39 2.61 18.83 6.05
N ARG A 40 2.74 17.52 5.80
CA ARG A 40 3.90 16.96 5.09
C ARG A 40 3.92 17.37 3.63
N LEU A 41 2.78 17.39 2.93
CA LEU A 41 2.69 17.93 1.57
C LEU A 41 3.10 19.41 1.51
N ALA A 42 2.67 20.23 2.47
CA ALA A 42 3.06 21.63 2.56
C ALA A 42 4.58 21.79 2.75
N GLN A 43 5.23 20.92 3.53
CA GLN A 43 6.69 20.91 3.67
C GLN A 43 7.39 20.56 2.35
N VAL A 44 6.86 19.61 1.56
CA VAL A 44 7.41 19.28 0.24
C VAL A 44 7.33 20.48 -0.71
N LEU A 45 6.21 21.21 -0.72
CA LEU A 45 6.06 22.43 -1.52
C LEU A 45 7.03 23.53 -1.09
N ALA A 46 7.17 23.76 0.23
CA ALA A 46 8.12 24.73 0.78
C ALA A 46 9.57 24.39 0.42
N TRP A 47 9.95 23.11 0.44
CA TRP A 47 11.26 22.66 -0.04
C TRP A 47 11.47 23.01 -1.52
N ALA A 48 10.48 22.75 -2.37
CA ALA A 48 10.58 23.04 -3.81
C ALA A 48 10.74 24.54 -4.08
N ASP A 49 10.10 25.41 -3.30
CA ASP A 49 10.26 26.86 -3.40
C ASP A 49 11.70 27.33 -3.16
N THR A 50 12.45 26.64 -2.30
CA THR A 50 13.87 26.96 -2.03
C THR A 50 14.87 26.12 -2.85
N SER A 51 14.43 25.03 -3.46
CA SER A 51 15.30 24.12 -4.20
C SER A 51 15.85 24.77 -5.48
N SER A 52 17.12 24.48 -5.79
CA SER A 52 17.78 24.83 -7.06
C SER A 52 17.84 23.65 -8.03
N MET A 53 17.22 22.52 -7.69
CA MET A 53 17.28 21.31 -8.50
C MET A 53 16.61 21.52 -9.86
N GLU A 54 17.36 21.25 -10.93
CA GLU A 54 16.84 21.28 -12.31
C GLU A 54 15.92 20.08 -12.56
N ASN A 55 14.62 20.29 -12.30
CA ASN A 55 13.59 19.28 -12.47
C ASN A 55 12.25 19.95 -12.83
N PHE A 56 11.47 19.33 -13.73
CA PHE A 56 10.18 19.89 -14.16
C PHE A 56 9.16 20.00 -13.02
N LEU A 57 9.11 19.03 -12.11
CA LEU A 57 8.17 19.05 -10.98
C LEU A 57 8.50 20.17 -9.99
N VAL A 58 9.79 20.39 -9.72
CA VAL A 58 10.27 21.54 -8.92
C VAL A 58 9.89 22.86 -9.59
N ALA A 59 10.06 22.94 -10.92
CA ALA A 59 9.65 24.12 -11.68
C ALA A 59 8.13 24.36 -11.58
N ALA A 60 7.30 23.32 -11.69
CA ALA A 60 5.85 23.44 -11.54
C ALA A 60 5.43 23.95 -10.16
N ALA A 61 6.02 23.41 -9.08
CA ALA A 61 5.76 23.90 -7.72
C ALA A 61 6.09 25.40 -7.59
N LYS A 62 7.25 25.82 -8.08
CA LYS A 62 7.64 27.24 -8.10
C LYS A 62 6.71 28.10 -8.94
N ILE A 63 6.16 27.59 -10.05
CA ILE A 63 5.20 28.33 -10.91
C ILE A 63 3.89 28.57 -10.16
N ARG A 64 3.43 27.58 -9.39
CA ARG A 64 2.19 27.65 -8.61
C ARG A 64 2.28 28.65 -7.45
N ASN A 65 3.46 28.85 -6.87
CA ASN A 65 3.68 29.90 -5.88
C ASN A 65 3.94 31.26 -6.56
N PRO A 66 3.09 32.30 -6.36
CA PRO A 66 3.28 33.62 -6.93
C PRO A 66 4.65 34.25 -6.66
N ALA A 67 5.26 33.98 -5.50
CA ALA A 67 6.54 34.56 -5.11
C ALA A 67 7.73 34.02 -5.93
N THR A 68 7.67 32.75 -6.34
CA THR A 68 8.73 32.07 -7.10
C THR A 68 8.39 31.85 -8.56
N ARG A 69 7.21 32.29 -9.02
CA ARG A 69 6.67 31.98 -10.35
C ARG A 69 7.64 32.27 -11.50
N LYS A 70 8.25 33.45 -11.48
CA LYS A 70 9.21 33.86 -12.52
C LYS A 70 10.41 32.91 -12.59
N GLN A 71 10.93 32.50 -11.44
CA GLN A 71 12.04 31.54 -11.34
C GLN A 71 11.59 30.16 -11.83
N GLY A 72 10.37 29.73 -11.48
CA GLY A 72 9.80 28.47 -11.95
C GLY A 72 9.66 28.41 -13.47
N ILE A 73 9.20 29.49 -14.12
CA ILE A 73 9.12 29.58 -15.60
C ILE A 73 10.53 29.47 -16.22
N GLN A 74 11.50 30.18 -15.66
CA GLN A 74 12.90 30.13 -16.13
C GLN A 74 13.50 28.72 -15.98
N LEU A 75 13.26 28.08 -14.83
CA LEU A 75 13.72 26.72 -14.54
C LEU A 75 13.08 25.69 -15.50
N PHE A 76 11.78 25.82 -15.78
CA PHE A 76 11.12 24.94 -16.74
C PHE A 76 11.75 25.10 -18.13
N GLN A 77 11.98 26.34 -18.56
CA GLN A 77 12.59 26.65 -19.85
C GLN A 77 14.03 26.11 -19.98
N SER A 78 14.85 26.25 -18.93
CA SER A 78 16.21 25.70 -18.94
C SER A 78 16.19 24.18 -18.95
N THR A 79 15.32 23.55 -18.15
CA THR A 79 15.17 22.10 -18.09
C THR A 79 14.75 21.52 -19.44
N LEU A 80 13.86 22.20 -20.18
CA LEU A 80 13.45 21.80 -21.53
C LEU A 80 14.60 21.82 -22.56
N ARG A 81 15.61 22.66 -22.36
CA ARG A 81 16.76 22.85 -23.27
C ARG A 81 17.96 21.97 -22.95
N ARG A 82 17.88 21.13 -21.92
CA ARG A 82 18.97 20.25 -21.51
C ARG A 82 19.30 19.24 -22.62
N GLN A 83 20.59 19.09 -22.91
CA GLN A 83 21.07 18.20 -23.97
C GLN A 83 20.95 16.71 -23.60
N ASP A 84 21.00 16.37 -22.30
CA ASP A 84 20.90 15.00 -21.81
C ASP A 84 19.47 14.45 -21.77
N ASN A 85 18.45 15.27 -22.08
CA ASN A 85 17.04 14.85 -22.03
C ASN A 85 16.72 13.67 -22.96
N ALA A 86 17.38 13.57 -24.12
CA ALA A 86 17.15 12.47 -25.07
C ALA A 86 17.47 11.11 -24.45
N HIS A 87 18.58 11.00 -23.71
CA HIS A 87 18.99 9.76 -23.04
C HIS A 87 18.14 9.43 -21.81
N ARG A 88 17.48 10.44 -21.22
CA ARG A 88 16.62 10.32 -20.04
C ARG A 88 15.12 10.28 -20.40
N GLY A 89 14.79 9.90 -21.63
CA GLY A 89 13.49 10.14 -22.24
C GLY A 89 12.28 9.76 -21.40
N MET A 90 12.30 8.55 -20.82
CA MET A 90 11.25 8.06 -19.92
C MET A 90 11.07 8.93 -18.67
N PHE A 91 12.17 9.41 -18.06
CA PHE A 91 12.12 10.30 -16.89
C PHE A 91 11.61 11.69 -17.28
N VAL A 92 11.98 12.17 -18.47
CA VAL A 92 11.63 13.52 -18.92
C VAL A 92 10.16 13.64 -19.27
N ILE A 93 9.60 12.71 -20.06
CA ILE A 93 8.25 12.88 -20.61
C ILE A 93 7.17 12.90 -19.52
N TYR A 94 7.26 12.03 -18.50
CA TYR A 94 6.27 12.00 -17.43
C TYR A 94 6.39 13.21 -16.49
N GLU A 95 7.62 13.58 -16.09
CA GLU A 95 7.86 14.75 -15.25
C GLU A 95 7.40 16.03 -15.95
N MET A 96 7.76 16.20 -17.23
CA MET A 96 7.39 17.36 -18.03
C MET A 96 5.87 17.48 -18.17
N MET A 97 5.18 16.39 -18.50
CA MET A 97 3.73 16.44 -18.72
C MET A 97 2.94 16.63 -17.42
N ILE A 98 3.36 15.98 -16.32
CA ILE A 98 2.76 16.21 -15.01
C ILE A 98 2.99 17.67 -14.58
N ALA A 99 4.21 18.17 -14.70
CA ALA A 99 4.55 19.55 -14.37
C ALA A 99 3.77 20.58 -15.22
N TYR A 100 3.64 20.31 -16.53
CA TYR A 100 2.83 21.11 -17.44
C TYR A 100 1.38 21.16 -16.98
N LEU A 101 0.74 20.01 -16.78
CA LEU A 101 -0.66 19.93 -16.39
C LEU A 101 -0.93 20.54 -15.01
N ALA A 102 0.02 20.42 -14.08
CA ALA A 102 -0.06 21.03 -12.75
C ALA A 102 -0.06 22.56 -12.78
N ALA A 103 0.60 23.20 -13.76
CA ALA A 103 0.92 24.63 -13.71
C ALA A 103 0.63 25.43 -14.99
N GLN A 104 0.09 24.81 -16.05
CA GLN A 104 -0.16 25.43 -17.35
C GLN A 104 -1.05 26.67 -17.30
N ASP A 105 -1.95 26.78 -16.32
CA ASP A 105 -2.82 27.93 -16.11
C ASP A 105 -2.03 29.21 -15.74
N GLN A 106 -0.81 29.05 -15.22
CA GLN A 106 0.09 30.14 -14.83
C GLN A 106 1.30 30.29 -15.77
N MET A 107 1.38 29.50 -16.85
CA MET A 107 2.47 29.56 -17.83
C MET A 107 2.16 30.54 -18.97
N PRO A 108 3.17 31.24 -19.53
CA PRO A 108 3.00 32.03 -20.75
C PRO A 108 2.80 31.14 -21.98
N ASP A 109 2.02 31.60 -22.96
CA ASP A 109 1.71 30.83 -24.17
C ASP A 109 2.94 30.41 -24.97
N SER A 110 4.02 31.19 -24.91
CA SER A 110 5.31 30.84 -25.51
C SER A 110 5.90 29.57 -24.92
N LEU A 111 5.79 29.37 -23.59
CA LEU A 111 6.25 28.15 -22.93
C LEU A 111 5.33 26.97 -23.26
N LYS A 112 4.01 27.17 -23.28
CA LYS A 112 3.06 26.11 -23.67
C LYS A 112 3.33 25.63 -25.10
N THR A 113 3.58 26.57 -26.00
CA THR A 113 3.97 26.30 -27.39
C THR A 113 5.31 25.56 -27.46
N ALA A 114 6.28 25.94 -26.64
CA ALA A 114 7.58 25.24 -26.57
C ALA A 114 7.43 23.79 -26.10
N VAL A 115 6.63 23.51 -25.08
CA VAL A 115 6.34 22.14 -24.61
C VAL A 115 5.69 21.31 -25.72
N ARG A 116 4.65 21.85 -26.37
CA ARG A 116 3.99 21.18 -27.50
C ARG A 116 4.96 20.87 -28.63
N ASN A 117 5.78 21.85 -29.03
CA ASN A 117 6.75 21.68 -30.11
C ASN A 117 7.87 20.69 -29.72
N TYR A 118 8.22 20.62 -28.43
CA TYR A 118 9.22 19.67 -27.94
C TYR A 118 8.80 18.22 -28.16
N LEU A 119 7.50 17.91 -28.06
CA LEU A 119 6.96 16.58 -28.39
C LEU A 119 7.23 16.14 -29.84
N ALA A 120 7.44 17.07 -30.77
CA ALA A 120 7.75 16.74 -32.17
C ALA A 120 9.22 16.38 -32.39
N ILE A 121 10.13 16.91 -31.56
CA ILE A 121 11.58 16.87 -31.80
C ILE A 121 12.37 16.09 -30.75
N ALA A 122 11.80 15.89 -29.56
CA ALA A 122 12.45 15.18 -28.47
C ALA A 122 12.35 13.67 -28.71
N ASN A 123 13.49 13.03 -28.99
CA ASN A 123 13.56 11.57 -29.05
C ASN A 123 13.57 10.99 -27.64
N PHE A 124 12.39 10.79 -27.05
CA PHE A 124 12.28 10.20 -25.72
C PHE A 124 12.59 8.71 -25.78
N TYR A 125 13.81 8.33 -25.39
CA TYR A 125 14.13 6.92 -25.17
C TYR A 125 13.18 6.31 -24.12
N ARG A 126 12.43 5.28 -24.53
CA ARG A 126 11.44 4.61 -23.68
C ARG A 126 12.07 3.81 -22.53
N GLY A 127 13.32 3.38 -22.68
CA GLY A 127 13.95 2.41 -21.79
C GLY A 127 13.62 0.96 -22.15
N ASP A 128 13.91 0.07 -21.22
CA ASP A 128 13.93 -1.40 -21.34
C ASP A 128 13.31 -2.12 -20.12
N THR A 129 12.93 -1.38 -19.07
CA THR A 129 12.41 -1.94 -17.83
C THR A 129 10.96 -1.55 -17.57
N GLU A 130 10.32 -2.23 -16.63
CA GLU A 130 8.91 -2.02 -16.30
C GLU A 130 8.67 -0.62 -15.73
N ASN A 131 9.59 -0.15 -14.87
CA ASN A 131 9.54 1.20 -14.33
C ASN A 131 9.70 2.26 -15.45
N HIS A 132 10.57 1.99 -16.44
CA HIS A 132 10.82 2.89 -17.57
C HIS A 132 9.55 3.03 -18.42
N PHE A 133 8.89 1.91 -18.69
CA PHE A 133 7.64 1.90 -19.47
C PHE A 133 6.50 2.59 -18.73
N THR A 134 6.39 2.41 -17.41
CA THR A 134 5.35 3.07 -16.59
C THR A 134 5.46 4.59 -16.66
N MET A 135 6.67 5.13 -16.50
CA MET A 135 6.92 6.57 -16.68
C MET A 135 6.63 7.01 -18.11
N TYR A 136 7.24 6.35 -19.10
CA TYR A 136 7.12 6.72 -20.51
C TYR A 136 5.67 6.75 -20.99
N TYR A 137 4.92 5.67 -20.79
CA TYR A 137 3.54 5.58 -21.27
C TYR A 137 2.59 6.47 -20.49
N THR A 138 2.86 6.76 -19.22
CA THR A 138 2.11 7.79 -18.50
C THR A 138 2.31 9.17 -19.13
N GLY A 139 3.57 9.56 -19.39
CA GLY A 139 3.87 10.82 -20.06
C GLY A 139 3.26 10.91 -21.46
N LEU A 140 3.34 9.82 -22.25
CA LEU A 140 2.76 9.75 -23.58
C LEU A 140 1.23 9.84 -23.55
N TYR A 141 0.57 9.14 -22.62
CA TYR A 141 -0.88 9.23 -22.41
C TYR A 141 -1.33 10.66 -22.11
N LEU A 142 -0.68 11.29 -21.12
CA LEU A 142 -0.98 12.65 -20.69
C LEU A 142 -0.69 13.68 -21.80
N ALA A 143 0.39 13.51 -22.57
CA ALA A 143 0.68 14.36 -23.72
C ALA A 143 -0.38 14.21 -24.81
N ALA A 144 -0.75 12.98 -25.16
CA ALA A 144 -1.66 12.68 -26.24
C ALA A 144 -3.11 13.12 -25.94
N GLN A 145 -3.57 13.04 -24.69
CA GLN A 145 -4.87 13.64 -24.31
C GLN A 145 -4.83 15.17 -24.39
N THR A 146 -3.71 15.78 -23.98
CA THR A 146 -3.58 17.25 -23.88
C THR A 146 -3.57 17.89 -25.25
N PHE A 147 -3.00 17.20 -26.24
CA PHE A 147 -2.92 17.64 -27.62
C PHE A 147 -3.61 16.62 -28.55
N PRO A 148 -4.95 16.46 -28.50
CA PRO A 148 -5.65 15.28 -29.03
C PRO A 148 -5.72 15.18 -30.56
N HIS A 149 -5.38 16.24 -31.28
CA HIS A 149 -5.54 16.34 -32.74
C HIS A 149 -4.23 16.55 -33.50
N LEU A 150 -3.08 16.28 -32.87
CA LEU A 150 -1.80 16.41 -33.57
C LEU A 150 -1.60 15.26 -34.57
N PRO A 151 -1.15 15.56 -35.81
CA PRO A 151 -0.82 14.54 -36.80
C PRO A 151 0.50 13.85 -36.46
N ALA A 152 0.78 12.74 -37.14
CA ALA A 152 2.04 11.99 -37.01
C ALA A 152 3.32 12.84 -37.12
N SER A 153 3.33 13.84 -38.00
CA SER A 153 4.48 14.73 -38.21
C SER A 153 4.78 15.67 -37.03
N ALA A 154 3.85 15.78 -36.06
CA ALA A 154 4.01 16.59 -34.87
C ALA A 154 4.43 15.76 -33.63
N TRP A 155 4.79 14.48 -33.83
CA TRP A 155 5.26 13.59 -32.77
C TRP A 155 6.57 12.93 -33.17
N TYR A 156 7.51 12.85 -32.23
CA TYR A 156 8.75 12.08 -32.38
C TYR A 156 8.50 10.58 -32.67
N THR A 157 7.33 10.04 -32.28
CA THR A 157 6.96 8.65 -32.55
C THR A 157 6.51 8.39 -33.98
N GLY A 158 6.27 9.44 -34.77
CA GLY A 158 5.67 9.32 -36.11
C GLY A 158 4.22 8.82 -36.09
N LYS A 159 3.53 8.92 -34.95
CA LYS A 159 2.14 8.50 -34.75
C LYS A 159 1.26 9.70 -34.40
N SER A 160 -0.01 9.68 -34.79
CA SER A 160 -0.98 10.69 -34.37
C SER A 160 -1.25 10.64 -32.86
N SER A 161 -1.85 11.69 -32.31
CA SER A 161 -2.23 11.70 -30.89
C SER A 161 -3.17 10.55 -30.52
N ALA A 162 -4.12 10.20 -31.39
CA ALA A 162 -5.04 9.08 -31.15
C ALA A 162 -4.30 7.74 -31.06
N GLU A 163 -3.33 7.49 -31.93
CA GLU A 163 -2.51 6.28 -31.92
C GLU A 163 -1.60 6.21 -30.69
N ASN A 164 -0.92 7.32 -30.36
CA ASN A 164 -0.08 7.41 -29.16
C ASN A 164 -0.90 7.18 -27.88
N ARG A 165 -2.09 7.77 -27.78
CA ARG A 165 -3.01 7.57 -26.64
C ARG A 165 -3.41 6.10 -26.51
N LYS A 166 -3.83 5.48 -27.62
CA LYS A 166 -4.26 4.07 -27.64
C LYS A 166 -3.13 3.12 -27.26
N GLU A 167 -1.91 3.35 -27.73
CA GLU A 167 -0.75 2.54 -27.36
C GLU A 167 -0.43 2.68 -25.86
N ALA A 168 -0.36 3.91 -25.36
CA ALA A 168 -0.06 4.18 -23.98
C ALA A 168 -1.11 3.58 -23.02
N GLU A 169 -2.38 3.76 -23.34
CA GLU A 169 -3.49 3.17 -22.59
C GLU A 169 -3.42 1.64 -22.59
N GLY A 170 -3.20 1.03 -23.77
CA GLY A 170 -3.08 -0.42 -23.89
C GLY A 170 -1.95 -1.00 -23.05
N TRP A 171 -0.79 -0.35 -23.04
CA TRP A 171 0.34 -0.80 -22.22
C TRP A 171 0.06 -0.63 -20.71
N LEU A 172 -0.45 0.54 -20.30
CA LEU A 172 -0.78 0.82 -18.89
C LEU A 172 -1.81 -0.19 -18.37
N HIS A 173 -2.85 -0.49 -19.14
CA HIS A 173 -3.87 -1.47 -18.77
C HIS A 173 -3.28 -2.88 -18.60
N GLU A 174 -2.43 -3.32 -19.52
CA GLU A 174 -1.79 -4.64 -19.43
C GLU A 174 -0.84 -4.72 -18.24
N TRP A 175 -0.06 -3.67 -17.97
CA TRP A 175 0.81 -3.61 -16.80
C TRP A 175 0.02 -3.70 -15.48
N MET A 176 -1.06 -2.93 -15.35
CA MET A 176 -1.91 -2.96 -14.16
C MET A 176 -2.56 -4.34 -13.99
N LYS A 177 -3.03 -4.97 -15.08
CA LYS A 177 -3.56 -6.33 -15.06
C LYS A 177 -2.51 -7.34 -14.61
N LEU A 178 -1.31 -7.33 -15.20
CA LEU A 178 -0.24 -8.25 -14.83
C LEU A 178 0.14 -8.09 -13.35
N THR A 179 0.29 -6.85 -12.89
CA THR A 179 0.64 -6.53 -11.50
C THR A 179 -0.40 -7.05 -10.51
N THR A 180 -1.68 -6.89 -10.84
CA THR A 180 -2.80 -7.26 -9.96
C THR A 180 -3.21 -8.73 -10.03
N THR A 181 -2.65 -9.49 -10.98
CA THR A 181 -2.96 -10.92 -11.16
C THR A 181 -1.82 -11.82 -10.74
N ILE A 182 -0.58 -11.47 -11.05
CA ILE A 182 0.60 -12.31 -10.78
C ILE A 182 1.76 -11.54 -10.13
N GLY A 183 1.51 -10.33 -9.63
CA GLY A 183 2.47 -9.51 -8.91
C GLY A 183 3.27 -8.56 -9.79
N GLN A 184 3.93 -7.58 -9.16
CA GLN A 184 4.80 -6.61 -9.84
C GLN A 184 6.11 -7.26 -10.27
N GLY A 185 6.66 -6.85 -11.42
CA GLY A 185 7.93 -7.37 -11.92
C GLY A 185 9.15 -6.78 -11.23
N GLU A 186 9.12 -5.49 -10.92
CA GLU A 186 10.11 -4.81 -10.07
C GLU A 186 9.56 -4.61 -8.65
N PHE A 187 9.34 -5.72 -7.96
CA PHE A 187 8.69 -5.76 -6.66
C PHE A 187 9.52 -5.08 -5.56
N ASP A 188 8.81 -4.36 -4.68
CA ASP A 188 9.28 -3.84 -3.38
C ASP A 188 10.58 -3.05 -3.43
N SER A 189 10.86 -2.45 -4.59
CA SER A 189 12.15 -1.81 -4.82
C SER A 189 12.29 -0.54 -3.97
N PRO A 190 13.28 -0.49 -3.06
CA PRO A 190 13.55 0.71 -2.26
C PRO A 190 13.94 1.91 -3.13
N THR A 191 14.56 1.63 -4.27
CA THR A 191 15.02 2.64 -5.23
C THR A 191 13.94 3.04 -6.23
N TYR A 192 13.23 2.09 -6.85
CA TYR A 192 12.40 2.36 -8.02
C TYR A 192 10.89 2.37 -7.76
N MET A 193 10.39 1.96 -6.59
CA MET A 193 8.95 2.04 -6.32
C MET A 193 8.41 3.49 -6.42
N ILE A 194 9.26 4.49 -6.17
CA ILE A 194 8.91 5.91 -6.33
C ILE A 194 8.48 6.27 -7.76
N VAL A 195 9.00 5.59 -8.78
CA VAL A 195 8.71 5.84 -10.20
C VAL A 195 7.57 4.97 -10.73
N PHE A 196 6.92 4.20 -9.85
CA PHE A 196 5.58 3.65 -10.09
C PHE A 196 4.51 4.53 -9.43
N LEU A 197 4.78 5.01 -8.20
CA LEU A 197 3.89 5.93 -7.50
C LEU A 197 3.70 7.24 -8.26
N ALA A 198 4.80 7.90 -8.65
CA ALA A 198 4.73 9.24 -9.26
C ALA A 198 3.91 9.29 -10.57
N PRO A 199 4.07 8.36 -11.52
CA PRO A 199 3.19 8.28 -12.68
C PRO A 199 1.72 8.03 -12.33
N MET A 200 1.43 7.16 -11.34
CA MET A 200 0.05 6.90 -10.91
C MET A 200 -0.61 8.12 -10.27
N PHE A 201 0.12 8.92 -9.49
CA PHE A 201 -0.35 10.23 -9.02
C PHE A 201 -0.66 11.15 -10.20
N GLY A 202 0.20 11.14 -11.23
CA GLY A 202 -0.03 11.85 -12.48
C GLY A 202 -1.35 11.50 -13.16
N LEU A 203 -1.60 10.21 -13.39
CA LEU A 203 -2.85 9.72 -14.00
C LEU A 203 -4.07 10.01 -13.12
N TYR A 204 -3.98 9.75 -11.82
CA TYR A 204 -5.08 10.01 -10.88
C TYR A 204 -5.55 11.47 -10.93
N GLN A 205 -4.59 12.40 -10.96
CA GLN A 205 -4.87 13.82 -10.86
C GLN A 205 -5.28 14.44 -12.20
N TRP A 206 -4.65 14.04 -13.31
CA TRP A 206 -4.79 14.76 -14.58
C TRP A 206 -5.27 13.92 -15.77
N ALA A 207 -5.52 12.61 -15.64
CA ALA A 207 -6.18 11.88 -16.73
C ALA A 207 -7.60 12.44 -16.94
N GLU A 208 -8.01 12.66 -18.20
CA GLU A 208 -9.38 13.14 -18.49
C GLU A 208 -10.42 12.02 -18.39
N ASP A 209 -10.02 10.78 -18.67
CA ASP A 209 -10.88 9.61 -18.57
C ASP A 209 -11.13 9.25 -17.09
N PRO A 210 -12.39 9.30 -16.60
CA PRO A 210 -12.73 8.91 -15.24
C PRO A 210 -12.34 7.47 -14.91
N GLN A 211 -12.35 6.55 -15.87
CA GLN A 211 -11.96 5.16 -15.63
C GLN A 211 -10.46 5.02 -15.38
N MET A 212 -9.63 5.67 -16.21
CA MET A 212 -8.18 5.76 -15.98
C MET A 212 -7.87 6.40 -14.62
N ARG A 213 -8.60 7.45 -14.21
CA ARG A 213 -8.43 8.05 -12.87
C ARG A 213 -8.79 7.09 -11.74
N GLU A 214 -9.93 6.41 -11.81
CA GLU A 214 -10.37 5.44 -10.79
C GLU A 214 -9.38 4.25 -10.73
N ARG A 215 -8.87 3.81 -11.87
CA ARG A 215 -7.84 2.76 -11.95
C ARG A 215 -6.51 3.20 -11.37
N ALA A 216 -6.04 4.40 -11.70
CA ALA A 216 -4.84 4.97 -11.11
C ALA A 216 -4.96 5.14 -9.59
N GLN A 217 -6.14 5.56 -9.09
CA GLN A 217 -6.42 5.60 -7.65
C GLN A 217 -6.34 4.22 -7.01
N ALA A 218 -6.95 3.20 -7.63
CA ALA A 218 -6.89 1.84 -7.13
C ALA A 218 -5.45 1.30 -7.14
N MET A 219 -4.66 1.60 -8.18
CA MET A 219 -3.22 1.24 -8.22
C MET A 219 -2.40 2.00 -7.17
N LEU A 220 -2.70 3.27 -6.88
CA LEU A 220 -2.06 3.97 -5.75
C LEU A 220 -2.36 3.27 -4.44
N TYR A 221 -3.62 2.89 -4.19
CA TYR A 221 -3.98 2.15 -2.97
C TYR A 221 -3.31 0.78 -2.92
N TRP A 222 -3.19 0.10 -4.07
CA TRP A 222 -2.47 -1.17 -4.18
C TRP A 222 -1.00 -1.03 -3.79
N LEU A 223 -0.27 -0.12 -4.43
CA LEU A 223 1.17 0.07 -4.22
C LEU A 223 1.49 0.62 -2.81
N ILE A 224 0.64 1.50 -2.28
CA ILE A 224 0.79 2.02 -0.91
C ILE A 224 0.49 0.93 0.11
N ALA A 225 -0.52 0.09 -0.12
CA ALA A 225 -0.85 -1.03 0.76
C ALA A 225 0.28 -2.06 0.80
N ASP A 226 0.79 -2.46 -0.37
CA ASP A 226 1.95 -3.35 -0.54
C ASP A 226 3.14 -2.84 0.28
N TYR A 227 3.50 -1.57 0.12
CA TYR A 227 4.54 -0.95 0.93
C TYR A 227 4.21 -0.93 2.44
N ALA A 228 2.97 -0.63 2.83
CA ALA A 228 2.55 -0.46 4.23
C ALA A 228 2.81 -1.70 5.11
N VAL A 229 2.71 -2.90 4.52
CA VAL A 229 2.93 -4.18 5.21
C VAL A 229 4.38 -4.65 5.21
N ASP A 230 5.21 -4.08 4.34
CA ASP A 230 6.61 -4.50 4.13
C ASP A 230 7.64 -3.40 4.45
N HIS A 231 7.23 -2.39 5.23
CA HIS A 231 8.14 -1.37 5.74
C HIS A 231 8.26 -1.34 7.26
N LEU A 232 9.40 -0.88 7.75
CA LEU A 232 9.69 -0.59 9.16
C LEU A 232 10.34 0.78 9.27
N GLN A 233 9.66 1.73 9.93
CA GLN A 233 10.10 3.13 10.02
C GLN A 233 10.47 3.78 8.68
N GLY A 234 9.69 3.48 7.63
CA GLY A 234 9.93 3.97 6.26
C GLY A 234 10.97 3.20 5.44
N MET A 235 11.68 2.22 6.02
CA MET A 235 12.59 1.34 5.30
C MET A 235 11.81 0.14 4.74
N TYR A 236 11.99 -0.20 3.46
CA TYR A 236 11.61 -1.55 3.01
C TYR A 236 12.43 -2.58 3.79
N THR A 237 11.83 -3.73 4.09
CA THR A 237 12.44 -4.76 4.92
C THR A 237 12.60 -6.08 4.17
N GLY A 238 13.63 -6.85 4.51
CA GLY A 238 13.80 -8.20 3.99
C GLY A 238 14.08 -8.23 2.49
N ALA A 239 13.60 -9.28 1.82
CA ALA A 239 13.86 -9.48 0.41
C ALA A 239 13.20 -8.44 -0.50
N HIS A 240 13.94 -7.92 -1.46
CA HIS A 240 13.42 -6.95 -2.43
C HIS A 240 14.22 -6.96 -3.73
N SER A 241 13.62 -6.38 -4.78
CA SER A 241 14.28 -6.23 -6.07
C SER A 241 14.85 -4.84 -6.28
N ARG A 242 15.83 -4.74 -7.17
CA ARG A 242 16.28 -3.49 -7.77
C ARG A 242 16.77 -2.47 -6.73
N ASP A 243 17.78 -2.84 -5.96
CA ASP A 243 18.48 -1.90 -5.07
C ASP A 243 20.00 -1.82 -5.34
N TYR A 244 20.62 -0.76 -4.81
CA TYR A 244 22.06 -0.52 -4.94
C TYR A 244 22.80 -0.95 -3.67
N PRO A 245 24.12 -1.22 -3.75
CA PRO A 245 24.89 -1.68 -2.59
C PRO A 245 24.75 -0.80 -1.35
N GLU A 246 24.68 0.53 -1.53
CA GLU A 246 24.47 1.45 -0.42
C GLU A 246 23.07 1.37 0.19
N GLY A 247 22.03 1.18 -0.63
CA GLY A 247 20.65 1.05 -0.16
C GLY A 247 20.45 -0.19 0.72
N ILE A 248 21.07 -1.31 0.33
CA ILE A 248 21.00 -2.58 1.09
C ILE A 248 21.58 -2.44 2.50
N ILE A 249 22.73 -1.78 2.65
CA ILE A 249 23.37 -1.62 3.98
C ILE A 249 22.89 -0.38 4.73
N LYS A 250 22.33 0.62 4.03
CA LYS A 250 21.76 1.85 4.61
C LYS A 250 20.31 2.06 4.18
N PRO A 251 19.37 1.17 4.51
CA PRO A 251 18.02 1.19 3.93
C PRO A 251 17.24 2.49 4.19
N LYS A 252 17.59 3.26 5.23
CA LYS A 252 17.04 4.60 5.50
C LYS A 252 17.34 5.62 4.41
N THR A 253 18.40 5.46 3.62
CA THR A 253 18.76 6.41 2.56
C THR A 253 17.98 6.17 1.27
N SER A 254 17.24 5.06 1.20
CA SER A 254 16.45 4.70 0.03
C SER A 254 15.45 5.81 -0.35
N PRO A 255 15.22 6.04 -1.66
CA PRO A 255 14.21 6.99 -2.10
C PRO A 255 12.80 6.71 -1.56
N MET A 256 12.45 5.44 -1.34
CA MET A 256 11.17 5.06 -0.74
C MET A 256 11.01 5.50 0.72
N SER A 257 12.10 5.70 1.47
CA SER A 257 12.02 6.30 2.81
C SER A 257 11.40 7.70 2.79
N ALA A 258 11.55 8.45 1.69
CA ALA A 258 10.88 9.75 1.52
C ALA A 258 9.35 9.61 1.38
N TRP A 259 8.88 8.54 0.74
CA TRP A 259 7.45 8.24 0.65
C TRP A 259 6.91 7.66 1.96
N GLY A 260 7.68 6.84 2.69
CA GLY A 260 7.35 6.41 4.05
C GLY A 260 7.14 7.58 5.00
N TRP A 261 8.00 8.59 4.92
CA TRP A 261 7.79 9.84 5.65
C TRP A 261 6.51 10.55 5.18
N LEU A 262 6.34 10.74 3.87
CA LEU A 262 5.18 11.46 3.35
C LEU A 262 3.86 10.80 3.75
N PHE A 263 3.72 9.49 3.58
CA PHE A 263 2.48 8.78 3.89
C PHE A 263 2.28 8.61 5.39
N PHE A 264 3.27 8.10 6.12
CA PHE A 264 3.06 7.56 7.46
C PHE A 264 3.70 8.42 8.56
N GLY A 265 4.46 9.46 8.19
CA GLY A 265 5.28 10.21 9.15
C GLY A 265 6.39 9.35 9.76
N GLN A 266 6.77 8.27 9.09
CA GLN A 266 7.83 7.37 9.52
C GLN A 266 9.14 7.71 8.82
N SER A 267 10.23 7.78 9.58
CA SER A 267 11.54 8.39 9.24
C SER A 267 11.56 9.92 9.32
N SER A 268 12.76 10.49 9.28
CA SER A 268 12.96 11.93 9.23
C SER A 268 12.50 12.53 7.89
N PRO A 269 12.12 13.83 7.87
CA PRO A 269 11.75 14.50 6.62
C PRO A 269 12.81 14.31 5.53
N LYS A 270 12.36 13.79 4.38
CA LYS A 270 13.19 13.54 3.20
C LYS A 270 12.45 14.06 1.98
N PHE A 271 13.13 14.88 1.20
CA PHE A 271 12.55 15.54 0.05
C PHE A 271 13.12 14.98 -1.24
N HIS A 272 12.23 14.65 -2.17
CA HIS A 272 12.56 14.14 -3.48
C HIS A 272 11.55 14.69 -4.50
N PRO A 273 11.95 15.04 -5.74
CA PRO A 273 11.02 15.62 -6.73
C PRO A 273 9.77 14.79 -6.98
N THR A 274 9.86 13.46 -6.94
CA THR A 274 8.70 12.58 -7.16
C THR A 274 7.56 12.80 -6.16
N LEU A 275 7.85 13.27 -4.93
CA LEU A 275 6.82 13.62 -3.94
C LEU A 275 5.91 14.77 -4.41
N LEU A 276 6.41 15.64 -5.30
CA LEU A 276 5.63 16.76 -5.84
C LEU A 276 4.47 16.29 -6.71
N THR A 277 4.51 15.06 -7.25
CA THR A 277 3.35 14.50 -7.97
C THR A 277 2.14 14.33 -7.06
N ALA A 278 2.35 14.02 -5.78
CA ALA A 278 1.29 14.02 -4.76
C ALA A 278 0.98 15.44 -4.27
N ALA A 279 2.00 16.26 -3.99
CA ALA A 279 1.83 17.59 -3.38
C ALA A 279 1.20 18.64 -4.31
N LEU A 280 1.32 18.47 -5.64
CA LEU A 280 0.65 19.31 -6.62
C LEU A 280 -0.79 18.88 -6.92
N GLY A 281 -1.24 17.76 -6.36
CA GLY A 281 -2.58 17.21 -6.55
C GLY A 281 -3.48 17.32 -5.32
N HIS A 282 -4.57 16.56 -5.33
CA HIS A 282 -5.61 16.51 -4.29
C HIS A 282 -5.82 15.09 -3.77
N PHE A 283 -4.80 14.23 -3.85
CA PHE A 283 -4.89 12.90 -3.26
C PHE A 283 -5.06 12.99 -1.75
N GLN A 284 -5.91 12.13 -1.21
CA GLN A 284 -6.07 11.95 0.22
C GLN A 284 -5.61 10.54 0.58
N LEU A 285 -4.73 10.44 1.57
CA LEU A 285 -4.27 9.15 2.08
C LEU A 285 -5.41 8.50 2.87
N PRO A 286 -5.89 7.31 2.48
CA PRO A 286 -6.89 6.61 3.28
C PRO A 286 -6.35 6.33 4.68
N GLU A 287 -7.15 6.68 5.69
CA GLU A 287 -6.81 6.41 7.09
C GLU A 287 -6.49 4.93 7.34
N LEU A 288 -7.19 4.04 6.63
CA LEU A 288 -6.94 2.60 6.65
C LEU A 288 -5.48 2.27 6.33
N LEU A 289 -4.92 2.85 5.26
CA LEU A 289 -3.54 2.59 4.85
C LEU A 289 -2.55 3.20 5.84
N TYR A 290 -2.86 4.38 6.39
CA TYR A 290 -2.04 4.97 7.44
C TYR A 290 -1.94 4.07 8.68
N ARG A 291 -3.08 3.52 9.14
CA ARG A 291 -3.11 2.63 10.31
C ARG A 291 -2.35 1.34 10.06
N ILE A 292 -2.47 0.73 8.88
CA ILE A 292 -1.69 -0.47 8.51
C ILE A 292 -0.18 -0.15 8.48
N GLY A 293 0.22 0.98 7.89
CA GLY A 293 1.63 1.38 7.83
C GLY A 293 2.22 1.74 9.20
N THR A 294 1.41 2.18 10.16
CA THR A 294 1.92 2.68 11.45
C THR A 294 1.72 1.74 12.63
N ASP A 295 0.74 0.84 12.58
CA ASP A 295 0.50 -0.10 13.66
C ASP A 295 1.53 -1.23 13.65
N ARG A 296 2.36 -1.25 14.69
CA ARG A 296 3.30 -2.33 15.02
C ARG A 296 3.06 -2.83 16.44
N SER A 297 1.82 -2.78 16.91
CA SER A 297 1.43 -3.23 18.25
C SER A 297 1.46 -4.74 18.40
N GLN A 298 1.25 -5.48 17.31
CA GLN A 298 1.31 -6.94 17.23
C GLN A 298 2.26 -7.36 16.11
N PRO A 299 3.12 -8.36 16.34
CA PRO A 299 3.93 -8.93 15.27
C PRO A 299 3.03 -9.69 14.28
N TYR A 300 3.45 -9.76 13.02
CA TYR A 300 2.71 -10.49 12.00
C TYR A 300 3.61 -11.13 10.95
N VAL A 301 3.09 -12.20 10.35
CA VAL A 301 3.62 -12.80 9.13
C VAL A 301 2.88 -12.23 7.93
N HIS A 302 3.64 -11.88 6.90
CA HIS A 302 3.11 -11.54 5.58
C HIS A 302 3.80 -12.38 4.52
N THR A 303 3.03 -12.95 3.61
CA THR A 303 3.54 -13.72 2.46
C THR A 303 2.97 -13.18 1.18
N GLU A 304 3.81 -13.14 0.15
CA GLU A 304 3.46 -12.56 -1.14
C GLU A 304 4.00 -13.42 -2.28
N THR A 305 3.25 -13.46 -3.38
CA THR A 305 3.75 -13.98 -4.65
C THR A 305 3.94 -12.81 -5.59
N LYS A 306 5.19 -12.52 -5.95
CA LYS A 306 5.53 -11.56 -7.00
C LYS A 306 5.89 -12.31 -8.28
N ARG A 307 6.37 -11.59 -9.29
CA ARG A 307 6.96 -12.19 -10.49
C ARG A 307 8.31 -11.57 -10.81
N VAL A 308 9.08 -12.28 -11.60
CA VAL A 308 10.26 -11.70 -12.25
C VAL A 308 9.88 -10.91 -13.50
N ARG A 309 10.82 -10.11 -14.00
CA ARG A 309 10.77 -9.52 -15.34
C ARG A 309 10.67 -10.59 -16.43
N ASN A 310 10.37 -10.20 -17.67
CA ASN A 310 10.29 -11.15 -18.78
C ASN A 310 11.63 -11.91 -18.92
N VAL A 311 11.58 -13.22 -18.73
CA VAL A 311 12.68 -14.13 -19.04
C VAL A 311 12.69 -14.34 -20.56
N ILE A 312 13.79 -13.96 -21.20
CA ILE A 312 13.99 -13.95 -22.65
C ILE A 312 14.76 -15.21 -23.09
N ARG A 313 15.70 -15.68 -22.26
CA ARG A 313 16.53 -16.87 -22.51
C ARG A 313 16.67 -17.69 -21.23
N PHE A 314 17.10 -18.95 -21.36
CA PHE A 314 17.48 -19.83 -20.24
C PHE A 314 16.40 -20.12 -19.18
N GLY A 315 15.13 -19.91 -19.51
CA GLY A 315 14.00 -20.27 -18.65
C GLY A 315 12.79 -20.74 -19.45
N GLU A 316 11.96 -21.56 -18.82
CA GLU A 316 10.76 -22.15 -19.43
C GLU A 316 9.52 -21.28 -19.28
N LYS A 317 9.47 -20.46 -18.22
CA LYS A 317 8.37 -19.55 -17.91
C LYS A 317 8.79 -18.12 -18.21
N ARG A 318 7.89 -17.36 -18.83
CA ARG A 318 8.11 -15.92 -19.13
C ARG A 318 8.25 -15.08 -17.85
N ASN A 319 7.41 -15.31 -16.85
CA ASN A 319 7.40 -14.60 -15.58
C ASN A 319 7.26 -15.62 -14.43
N PRO A 320 8.31 -16.37 -14.08
CA PRO A 320 8.24 -17.28 -12.93
C PRO A 320 7.91 -16.51 -11.64
N PRO A 321 7.21 -17.18 -10.70
CA PRO A 321 6.80 -16.58 -9.43
C PRO A 321 8.00 -16.36 -8.50
N VAL A 322 7.89 -15.35 -7.66
CA VAL A 322 8.80 -15.06 -6.56
C VAL A 322 8.01 -15.15 -5.26
N TYR A 323 8.40 -16.06 -4.38
CA TYR A 323 7.71 -16.27 -3.11
C TYR A 323 8.45 -15.56 -1.99
N LYS A 324 7.79 -14.57 -1.38
CA LYS A 324 8.31 -13.76 -0.28
C LYS A 324 7.65 -14.13 1.04
N TYR A 325 8.44 -14.06 2.11
CA TYR A 325 7.99 -14.23 3.48
C TYR A 325 8.60 -13.12 4.33
N SER A 326 7.77 -12.36 5.03
CA SER A 326 8.14 -11.29 5.96
C SER A 326 7.58 -11.59 7.33
N TYR A 327 8.38 -11.44 8.38
CA TYR A 327 7.95 -11.40 9.77
C TYR A 327 8.25 -10.00 10.32
N MET A 328 7.20 -9.23 10.54
CA MET A 328 7.28 -7.83 10.97
C MET A 328 6.99 -7.71 12.46
N THR A 329 7.81 -6.93 13.17
CA THR A 329 7.61 -6.58 14.58
C THR A 329 7.72 -5.06 14.77
N ARG A 330 7.68 -4.60 16.03
CA ARG A 330 7.93 -3.19 16.35
C ARG A 330 9.39 -2.76 16.16
N HIS A 331 10.33 -3.68 16.41
CA HIS A 331 11.76 -3.35 16.51
C HIS A 331 12.59 -3.89 15.36
N PHE A 332 12.13 -4.96 14.71
CA PHE A 332 12.79 -5.55 13.56
C PHE A 332 11.80 -6.20 12.61
N ALA A 333 12.27 -6.47 11.40
CA ALA A 333 11.65 -7.37 10.46
C ALA A 333 12.70 -8.37 9.96
N LEU A 334 12.33 -9.64 9.87
CA LEU A 334 13.10 -10.64 9.14
C LEU A 334 12.31 -10.97 7.88
N GLY A 335 12.91 -10.83 6.71
CA GLY A 335 12.24 -11.17 5.46
C GLY A 335 13.16 -11.86 4.48
N SER A 336 12.59 -12.75 3.68
CA SER A 336 13.30 -13.54 2.70
C SER A 336 12.43 -13.82 1.47
N MET A 337 13.10 -14.17 0.38
CA MET A 337 12.49 -14.81 -0.77
C MET A 337 13.27 -16.07 -1.15
N GLN A 338 12.69 -16.89 -2.01
CA GLN A 338 13.46 -17.99 -2.59
C GLN A 338 14.64 -17.41 -3.37
N GLY A 339 15.86 -17.82 -3.02
CA GLY A 339 17.06 -17.40 -3.74
C GLY A 339 17.04 -17.87 -5.19
N GLY A 340 18.14 -17.69 -5.91
CA GLY A 340 18.21 -17.96 -7.34
C GLY A 340 18.30 -16.70 -8.19
N ILE A 341 18.17 -16.89 -9.51
CA ILE A 341 18.24 -15.80 -10.49
C ILE A 341 16.82 -15.24 -10.70
N LEU A 342 16.45 -14.24 -9.89
CA LEU A 342 15.14 -13.60 -10.00
C LEU A 342 15.23 -12.20 -10.59
N GLN A 343 16.21 -11.41 -10.15
CA GLN A 343 16.42 -10.03 -10.58
C GLN A 343 17.92 -9.79 -10.81
N PRO A 344 18.38 -9.70 -12.06
CA PRO A 344 19.81 -9.62 -12.33
C PRO A 344 20.38 -8.32 -11.77
N ILE A 345 21.67 -8.35 -11.40
CA ILE A 345 22.46 -7.21 -10.93
C ILE A 345 22.08 -6.69 -9.53
N GLN A 346 20.79 -6.53 -9.23
CA GLN A 346 20.28 -5.74 -8.12
C GLN A 346 19.28 -6.50 -7.24
N GLN A 347 19.54 -7.77 -6.97
CA GLN A 347 18.72 -8.60 -6.09
C GLN A 347 19.23 -8.57 -4.65
N HIS A 348 18.28 -8.57 -3.71
CA HIS A 348 18.54 -8.77 -2.28
C HIS A 348 17.63 -9.88 -1.75
N THR A 349 18.21 -11.03 -1.39
CA THR A 349 17.45 -12.27 -1.14
C THR A 349 16.82 -12.33 0.26
N TRP A 350 17.47 -11.75 1.27
CA TRP A 350 16.98 -11.72 2.64
C TRP A 350 17.75 -10.72 3.49
N ASP A 351 17.15 -10.23 4.57
CA ASP A 351 17.86 -9.59 5.67
C ASP A 351 17.06 -9.61 6.97
N VAL A 352 17.77 -9.32 8.07
CA VAL A 352 17.19 -8.71 9.27
C VAL A 352 17.28 -7.20 9.11
N THR A 353 16.16 -6.50 8.99
CA THR A 353 16.08 -5.03 9.06
C THR A 353 15.64 -4.62 10.46
N PHE A 354 16.28 -3.63 11.09
CA PHE A 354 15.95 -3.23 12.46
C PHE A 354 15.91 -1.73 12.71
N VAL A 355 15.16 -1.34 13.74
CA VAL A 355 15.05 0.03 14.23
C VAL A 355 16.29 0.40 15.03
N THR A 356 16.95 1.47 14.61
CA THR A 356 18.12 2.07 15.24
C THR A 356 18.15 3.56 14.89
N ASP A 357 19.03 4.36 15.49
CA ASP A 357 19.32 5.73 15.02
C ASP A 357 20.36 5.74 13.89
N SER A 358 21.17 4.69 13.78
CA SER A 358 22.18 4.52 12.72
C SER A 358 21.57 4.46 11.32
N PRO A 359 22.27 4.93 10.26
CA PRO A 359 21.89 4.58 8.90
C PRO A 359 22.06 3.08 8.59
N TYR A 360 22.95 2.36 9.29
CA TYR A 360 23.21 0.94 9.11
C TYR A 360 22.20 0.12 9.90
N ALA A 361 21.25 -0.49 9.18
CA ALA A 361 20.05 -1.07 9.80
C ALA A 361 19.73 -2.48 9.30
N SER A 362 20.71 -3.18 8.72
CA SER A 362 20.53 -4.52 8.17
C SER A 362 21.68 -5.48 8.51
N ILE A 363 21.36 -6.78 8.67
CA ILE A 363 22.30 -7.91 8.70
C ILE A 363 21.80 -8.97 7.73
N PHE A 364 22.69 -9.48 6.87
CA PHE A 364 22.37 -10.48 5.85
C PHE A 364 23.64 -11.21 5.38
N SER A 365 23.47 -12.28 4.60
CA SER A 365 24.53 -12.93 3.85
C SER A 365 24.19 -13.05 2.38
N VAL A 366 25.22 -13.17 1.54
CA VAL A 366 25.10 -13.26 0.09
C VAL A 366 26.25 -14.04 -0.51
N HIS A 367 25.98 -14.76 -1.61
CA HIS A 367 27.04 -15.19 -2.54
C HIS A 367 27.13 -14.14 -3.67
N PRO A 368 28.21 -13.34 -3.75
CA PRO A 368 28.40 -12.41 -4.86
C PRO A 368 28.46 -13.22 -6.16
N PHE A 369 27.51 -13.00 -7.07
CA PHE A 369 27.41 -13.78 -8.30
C PHE A 369 27.45 -12.88 -9.53
N MET A 370 28.25 -13.25 -10.53
CA MET A 370 28.19 -12.67 -11.87
C MET A 370 28.23 -13.78 -12.92
N GLY A 371 27.44 -13.64 -13.98
CA GLY A 371 27.47 -14.57 -15.10
C GLY A 371 26.89 -13.99 -16.39
N GLU A 372 27.03 -14.74 -17.48
CA GLU A 372 26.29 -14.44 -18.71
C GLU A 372 24.85 -14.95 -18.62
N LYS A 373 24.62 -16.00 -17.81
CA LYS A 373 23.30 -16.63 -17.67
C LYS A 373 22.28 -15.69 -17.03
N ASP A 374 22.62 -15.04 -15.92
CA ASP A 374 21.70 -14.11 -15.26
C ASP A 374 21.44 -12.87 -16.09
N LEU A 375 22.45 -12.33 -16.77
CA LEU A 375 22.23 -11.23 -17.71
C LEU A 375 21.39 -11.67 -18.92
N GLY A 376 21.77 -12.75 -19.57
CA GLY A 376 21.11 -13.25 -20.80
C GLY A 376 19.65 -13.65 -20.58
N MET A 377 19.26 -13.98 -19.34
CA MET A 377 17.87 -14.20 -18.96
C MET A 377 16.98 -12.96 -19.16
N PHE A 378 17.49 -11.74 -18.99
CA PHE A 378 16.65 -10.53 -18.94
C PHE A 378 17.07 -9.40 -19.89
N PHE A 379 18.30 -9.43 -20.39
CA PHE A 379 18.84 -8.42 -21.30
C PHE A 379 18.70 -8.89 -22.76
N PRO A 380 18.06 -8.10 -23.65
CA PRO A 380 17.92 -8.48 -25.05
C PRO A 380 19.25 -8.45 -25.83
N GLU A 381 20.26 -7.72 -25.34
CA GLU A 381 21.56 -7.51 -25.98
C GLU A 381 22.33 -8.81 -26.25
N GLU A 382 23.35 -8.70 -27.11
CA GLU A 382 24.24 -9.82 -27.46
C GLU A 382 25.05 -10.28 -26.24
N MET A 383 24.89 -11.54 -25.85
CA MET A 383 25.44 -12.06 -24.58
C MET A 383 26.95 -11.91 -24.48
N LYS A 384 27.67 -12.00 -25.60
CA LYS A 384 29.12 -11.85 -25.68
C LYS A 384 29.62 -10.52 -25.07
N PHE A 385 28.81 -9.47 -25.12
CA PHE A 385 29.18 -8.13 -24.64
C PHE A 385 28.43 -7.73 -23.36
N ALA A 386 27.42 -8.49 -22.95
CA ALA A 386 26.52 -8.13 -21.86
C ALA A 386 27.26 -7.89 -20.53
N LEU A 387 28.24 -8.74 -20.20
CA LEU A 387 29.06 -8.57 -18.99
C LEU A 387 29.81 -7.23 -18.98
N ASP A 388 30.48 -6.91 -20.09
CA ASP A 388 31.27 -5.68 -20.24
C ASP A 388 30.38 -4.43 -20.25
N GLU A 389 29.23 -4.49 -20.92
CA GLU A 389 28.27 -3.39 -20.96
C GLU A 389 27.67 -3.12 -19.59
N VAL A 390 27.22 -4.16 -18.89
CA VAL A 390 26.66 -4.02 -17.54
C VAL A 390 27.73 -3.51 -16.58
N ALA A 391 28.96 -4.00 -16.64
CA ALA A 391 30.05 -3.53 -15.77
C ALA A 391 30.40 -2.05 -15.98
N ARG A 392 30.15 -1.48 -17.18
CA ARG A 392 30.35 -0.04 -17.43
C ARG A 392 29.33 0.84 -16.72
N PHE A 393 28.07 0.41 -16.64
CA PHE A 393 26.98 1.19 -16.02
C PHE A 393 26.76 0.83 -14.54
N HIS A 394 27.05 -0.40 -14.16
CA HIS A 394 27.00 -0.93 -12.81
C HIS A 394 28.40 -1.34 -12.39
N THR A 395 29.22 -0.36 -12.00
CA THR A 395 30.65 -0.53 -11.71
C THR A 395 30.95 -1.53 -10.57
N TYR A 396 29.96 -1.81 -9.71
CA TYR A 396 30.06 -2.84 -8.67
C TYR A 396 29.75 -4.26 -9.16
N TYR A 397 29.15 -4.45 -10.34
CA TYR A 397 28.65 -5.75 -10.78
C TYR A 397 29.77 -6.79 -10.93
N GLY A 398 30.95 -6.38 -11.40
CA GLY A 398 32.13 -7.22 -11.52
C GLY A 398 32.98 -7.31 -10.25
N SER A 399 32.53 -6.74 -9.13
CA SER A 399 33.24 -6.81 -7.85
C SER A 399 32.86 -8.06 -7.08
N GLU A 400 33.86 -8.72 -6.50
CA GLU A 400 33.67 -9.86 -5.60
C GLU A 400 33.14 -9.44 -4.21
N ASP A 401 33.14 -8.14 -3.91
CA ASP A 401 32.72 -7.58 -2.62
C ASP A 401 31.31 -6.99 -2.67
N LYS A 402 30.59 -7.16 -3.79
CA LYS A 402 29.26 -6.58 -3.98
C LYS A 402 28.22 -7.22 -3.05
N TRP A 403 27.31 -6.40 -2.56
CA TRP A 403 26.17 -6.82 -1.76
C TRP A 403 24.95 -7.29 -2.56
N PRO A 404 24.52 -6.61 -3.63
CA PRO A 404 23.41 -7.11 -4.43
C PRO A 404 23.88 -8.26 -5.33
N ALA A 405 23.18 -9.40 -5.27
CA ALA A 405 23.46 -10.54 -6.14
C ALA A 405 22.25 -11.46 -6.34
N SER A 406 22.09 -11.96 -7.56
CA SER A 406 21.07 -12.95 -7.91
C SER A 406 21.69 -14.34 -8.05
N SER A 407 22.20 -14.88 -6.95
CA SER A 407 22.96 -16.12 -7.01
C SER A 407 22.08 -17.32 -7.33
N PRO A 408 22.39 -18.14 -8.36
CA PRO A 408 21.67 -19.40 -8.62
C PRO A 408 21.94 -20.46 -7.54
N TYR A 409 22.87 -20.19 -6.63
CA TYR A 409 23.36 -21.15 -5.64
C TYR A 409 22.88 -20.85 -4.22
N GLU A 410 21.96 -19.90 -4.07
CA GLU A 410 21.42 -19.47 -2.78
C GLU A 410 19.99 -19.97 -2.62
N GLN A 411 19.65 -20.51 -1.45
CA GLN A 411 18.29 -20.85 -1.08
C GLN A 411 18.01 -20.53 0.40
N THR A 412 16.76 -20.18 0.70
CA THR A 412 16.31 -19.76 2.02
C THR A 412 15.15 -20.62 2.53
N PHE A 413 15.05 -20.75 3.85
CA PHE A 413 13.86 -21.25 4.52
C PHE A 413 13.65 -20.45 5.81
N GLN A 414 12.55 -19.70 5.87
CA GLN A 414 12.20 -18.84 7.00
C GLN A 414 10.92 -19.34 7.68
N HIS A 415 10.88 -19.24 9.00
CA HIS A 415 9.66 -19.32 9.79
C HIS A 415 9.68 -18.24 10.87
N LYS A 416 8.71 -17.31 10.81
CA LYS A 416 8.65 -16.14 11.71
C LYS A 416 10.02 -15.44 11.82
N ASN A 417 10.61 -15.45 13.00
CA ASN A 417 11.84 -14.77 13.38
C ASN A 417 13.12 -15.62 13.20
N ALA A 418 13.02 -16.82 12.61
CA ALA A 418 14.16 -17.69 12.32
C ALA A 418 14.30 -17.99 10.82
N ILE A 419 15.54 -18.10 10.33
CA ILE A 419 15.87 -18.42 8.94
C ILE A 419 17.09 -19.34 8.85
N ILE A 420 17.04 -20.28 7.90
CA ILE A 420 18.18 -21.08 7.43
C ILE A 420 18.48 -20.64 5.99
N VAL A 421 19.74 -20.32 5.71
CA VAL A 421 20.21 -19.94 4.37
C VAL A 421 21.32 -20.88 3.95
N LEU A 422 21.22 -21.47 2.76
CA LEU A 422 22.16 -22.45 2.24
C LEU A 422 22.75 -21.99 0.90
N TYR A 423 24.04 -22.24 0.73
CA TYR A 423 24.80 -21.91 -0.47
C TYR A 423 25.52 -23.16 -1.03
N ASN A 424 25.20 -23.55 -2.27
CA ASN A 424 25.83 -24.70 -2.95
C ASN A 424 26.59 -24.24 -4.19
N ILE A 425 27.76 -23.64 -3.98
CA ILE A 425 28.56 -23.01 -5.01
C ILE A 425 29.39 -24.09 -5.75
N PRO A 426 29.33 -24.18 -7.10
CA PRO A 426 30.11 -25.16 -7.82
C PRO A 426 31.60 -24.78 -7.85
N PRO A 427 32.51 -25.77 -7.89
CA PRO A 427 33.92 -25.52 -8.17
C PRO A 427 34.10 -24.72 -9.47
N GLY A 428 34.98 -23.73 -9.46
CA GLY A 428 35.23 -22.86 -10.62
C GLY A 428 34.23 -21.70 -10.77
N ALA A 429 33.29 -21.52 -9.85
CA ALA A 429 32.53 -20.26 -9.76
C ALA A 429 33.47 -19.06 -9.66
N LYS A 430 33.09 -17.94 -10.32
CA LYS A 430 33.95 -16.76 -10.44
C LYS A 430 34.35 -16.17 -9.08
N PHE A 431 33.42 -16.14 -8.13
CA PHE A 431 33.64 -15.68 -6.76
C PHE A 431 33.30 -16.83 -5.80
N PRO A 432 34.26 -17.72 -5.48
CA PRO A 432 34.00 -18.96 -4.74
C PRO A 432 33.93 -18.71 -3.22
N HIS A 433 33.05 -17.82 -2.77
CA HIS A 433 32.85 -17.48 -1.36
C HIS A 433 31.46 -16.94 -1.08
N ILE A 434 31.11 -16.88 0.20
CA ILE A 434 29.97 -16.10 0.70
C ILE A 434 30.45 -14.99 1.61
N ASP A 435 29.67 -13.91 1.68
CA ASP A 435 29.89 -12.79 2.59
C ASP A 435 28.65 -12.54 3.44
N ALA A 436 28.85 -12.09 4.69
CA ALA A 436 27.79 -11.55 5.52
C ALA A 436 28.16 -10.16 6.05
N PHE A 437 27.22 -9.23 5.99
CA PHE A 437 27.39 -7.86 6.45
C PHE A 437 26.92 -7.70 7.90
N PHE A 438 27.75 -7.07 8.72
CA PHE A 438 27.45 -6.67 10.09
C PHE A 438 27.78 -5.19 10.25
N PRO A 439 26.83 -4.35 10.73
CA PRO A 439 27.11 -2.94 10.98
C PRO A 439 28.30 -2.71 11.91
N GLY A 440 28.99 -1.59 11.68
CA GLY A 440 30.17 -1.22 12.46
C GLY A 440 29.87 -0.73 13.87
N ASP A 441 28.62 -0.36 14.11
CA ASP A 441 28.09 0.40 15.24
C ASP A 441 26.97 -0.36 15.99
N LEU A 442 27.03 -1.69 15.94
CA LEU A 442 26.22 -2.55 16.82
C LEU A 442 26.60 -2.30 18.28
N ASP A 443 25.61 -2.32 19.19
CA ASP A 443 25.85 -2.19 20.64
C ASP A 443 26.69 -3.34 21.17
N HIS A 444 26.40 -4.56 20.69
CA HIS A 444 27.16 -5.76 20.98
C HIS A 444 27.38 -6.60 19.72
N ARG A 445 28.54 -7.26 19.64
CA ARG A 445 28.83 -8.36 18.72
C ARG A 445 29.80 -9.33 19.39
N ASP A 446 29.24 -10.35 20.02
CA ASP A 446 29.97 -11.33 20.82
C ASP A 446 30.08 -12.65 20.05
N ILE A 447 31.30 -13.18 19.94
CA ILE A 447 31.53 -14.53 19.41
C ILE A 447 31.51 -15.50 20.59
N ASP A 448 30.48 -16.34 20.64
CA ASP A 448 30.27 -17.30 21.71
C ASP A 448 31.11 -18.58 21.50
N PRO A 449 31.58 -19.26 22.57
CA PRO A 449 32.29 -20.53 22.44
C PRO A 449 31.51 -21.64 21.72
N THR A 450 30.17 -21.55 21.67
CA THR A 450 29.32 -22.48 20.92
C THR A 450 29.35 -22.25 19.40
N GLY A 451 29.93 -21.13 18.94
CA GLY A 451 29.99 -20.73 17.53
C GLY A 451 28.94 -19.68 17.11
N TRP A 452 27.95 -19.41 17.96
CA TRP A 452 27.00 -18.31 17.74
C TRP A 452 27.68 -16.95 17.78
N ILE A 453 27.30 -16.08 16.86
CA ILE A 453 27.61 -14.65 16.87
C ILE A 453 26.36 -13.93 17.37
N PHE A 454 26.43 -13.37 18.58
CA PHE A 454 25.32 -12.64 19.18
C PHE A 454 25.50 -11.15 18.94
N CYS A 455 24.50 -10.50 18.34
CA CYS A 455 24.48 -9.07 18.12
C CYS A 455 23.32 -8.41 18.88
N GLN A 456 23.55 -7.18 19.33
CA GLN A 456 22.50 -6.29 19.80
C GLN A 456 22.56 -4.99 18.99
N ALA A 457 21.41 -4.57 18.48
CA ALA A 457 21.22 -3.27 17.82
C ALA A 457 19.97 -2.60 18.40
N ALA A 458 20.17 -1.62 19.27
CA ALA A 458 19.14 -0.98 20.07
C ALA A 458 18.26 -2.03 20.79
N GLN A 459 17.00 -2.16 20.36
CA GLN A 459 15.96 -3.03 20.93
C GLN A 459 15.81 -4.36 20.17
N THR A 460 16.81 -4.71 19.35
CA THR A 460 16.83 -5.94 18.56
C THR A 460 18.00 -6.82 18.99
N TYR A 461 17.72 -8.09 19.30
CA TYR A 461 18.71 -9.13 19.58
C TYR A 461 18.79 -10.10 18.41
N ILE A 462 20.00 -10.42 17.96
CA ILE A 462 20.23 -11.24 16.77
C ILE A 462 21.23 -12.33 17.14
N ALA A 463 20.93 -13.58 16.80
CA ALA A 463 21.86 -14.68 16.87
C ALA A 463 22.13 -15.18 15.44
N TYR A 464 23.40 -15.20 15.04
CA TYR A 464 23.85 -15.66 13.73
C TYR A 464 24.83 -16.82 13.90
N PHE A 465 24.53 -17.97 13.32
CA PHE A 465 25.41 -19.15 13.32
C PHE A 465 25.96 -19.40 11.91
N PRO A 466 27.26 -19.22 11.66
CA PRO A 466 27.90 -19.66 10.42
C PRO A 466 28.08 -21.18 10.43
N LEU A 467 27.65 -21.87 9.38
CA LEU A 467 27.79 -23.35 9.28
C LEU A 467 29.21 -23.79 8.94
N LYS A 468 30.09 -22.86 8.54
CA LYS A 468 31.45 -23.12 8.09
C LYS A 468 32.46 -22.11 8.63
N PRO A 469 33.77 -22.45 8.64
CA PRO A 469 34.82 -21.53 9.03
C PRO A 469 34.78 -20.24 8.21
N TYR A 470 35.12 -19.12 8.86
CA TYR A 470 35.03 -17.80 8.29
C TYR A 470 36.19 -16.91 8.75
N GLN A 471 36.34 -15.75 8.10
CA GLN A 471 37.23 -14.67 8.50
C GLN A 471 36.48 -13.35 8.61
N TRP A 472 36.85 -12.54 9.59
CA TRP A 472 36.39 -11.15 9.69
C TRP A 472 37.28 -10.22 8.88
N LEU A 473 36.67 -9.47 7.98
CA LEU A 473 37.28 -8.39 7.23
C LEU A 473 36.63 -7.07 7.67
N LYS A 474 37.45 -6.02 7.83
CA LYS A 474 36.95 -4.69 8.16
C LYS A 474 36.66 -3.94 6.86
N ASP A 475 35.40 -3.62 6.65
CA ASP A 475 34.96 -2.77 5.55
C ASP A 475 34.75 -1.32 6.03
N LYS A 476 34.68 -0.38 5.09
CA LYS A 476 34.45 1.04 5.39
C LYS A 476 33.14 1.29 6.16
N ASP A 477 32.12 0.48 5.88
CA ASP A 477 30.75 0.63 6.38
C ASP A 477 30.39 -0.33 7.53
N GLY A 478 31.30 -1.23 7.91
CA GLY A 478 30.99 -2.25 8.90
C GLY A 478 32.03 -3.35 8.98
N TYR A 479 31.56 -4.58 9.10
CA TYR A 479 32.38 -5.78 9.13
C TYR A 479 31.79 -6.80 8.17
N ARG A 480 32.67 -7.47 7.45
CA ARG A 480 32.34 -8.55 6.54
C ARG A 480 32.82 -9.87 7.12
N LEU A 481 31.92 -10.83 7.25
CA LEU A 481 32.28 -12.22 7.51
C LEU A 481 32.40 -12.90 6.14
N ARG A 482 33.58 -13.39 5.77
CA ARG A 482 33.82 -14.11 4.52
C ARG A 482 34.12 -15.59 4.79
N SER A 483 33.51 -16.49 4.02
CA SER A 483 33.80 -17.92 4.05
C SER A 483 33.99 -18.47 2.63
N TRP A 484 35.05 -19.25 2.43
CA TRP A 484 35.43 -19.83 1.11
C TRP A 484 34.98 -21.28 0.94
N GLU A 485 34.25 -21.82 1.90
CA GLU A 485 33.66 -23.15 1.76
C GLU A 485 32.53 -23.09 0.73
N LEU A 486 32.61 -23.97 -0.28
CA LEU A 486 31.69 -23.98 -1.42
C LEU A 486 30.28 -24.47 -1.06
N LYS A 487 30.20 -25.43 -0.13
CA LYS A 487 28.97 -25.84 0.53
C LYS A 487 28.88 -25.12 1.86
N ASN A 488 27.95 -24.18 1.99
CA ASN A 488 27.94 -23.21 3.08
C ASN A 488 26.53 -22.82 3.49
N GLY A 489 26.42 -22.00 4.53
CA GLY A 489 25.16 -21.46 4.98
C GLY A 489 25.23 -20.84 6.37
N CYS A 490 24.08 -20.37 6.83
CA CYS A 490 23.91 -19.84 8.17
C CYS A 490 22.52 -20.13 8.72
N VAL A 491 22.40 -20.05 10.05
CA VAL A 491 21.14 -20.02 10.78
C VAL A 491 21.05 -18.70 11.52
N VAL A 492 19.92 -18.03 11.44
CA VAL A 492 19.68 -16.77 12.15
C VAL A 492 18.38 -16.85 12.92
N GLU A 493 18.38 -16.38 14.16
CA GLU A 493 17.17 -16.11 14.93
C GLU A 493 17.24 -14.71 15.56
N VAL A 494 16.12 -14.00 15.50
CA VAL A 494 16.02 -12.60 15.94
C VAL A 494 14.94 -12.46 16.99
N ALA A 495 15.13 -11.58 17.96
CA ALA A 495 14.14 -11.28 18.97
C ALA A 495 14.07 -9.78 19.25
N SER A 496 12.92 -9.33 19.75
CA SER A 496 12.81 -8.02 20.35
C SER A 496 13.34 -8.07 21.78
N SER A 497 13.87 -6.94 22.27
CA SER A 497 14.08 -6.75 23.70
C SER A 497 12.79 -6.87 24.53
N ASP A 498 11.61 -6.76 23.92
CA ASP A 498 10.32 -6.99 24.60
C ASP A 498 10.11 -8.49 24.92
N ASP A 499 10.76 -9.40 24.18
CA ASP A 499 10.59 -10.85 24.30
C ASP A 499 11.46 -11.46 25.42
N TYR A 500 12.51 -10.75 25.85
CA TYR A 500 13.50 -11.23 26.82
C TYR A 500 13.87 -10.15 27.83
N ALA A 501 13.98 -10.52 29.12
CA ALA A 501 14.36 -9.57 30.16
C ALA A 501 15.74 -8.91 29.93
N THR A 502 16.68 -9.63 29.30
CA THR A 502 18.02 -9.14 28.99
C THR A 502 18.58 -9.81 27.73
N PHE A 503 19.61 -9.20 27.14
CA PHE A 503 20.37 -9.80 26.03
C PHE A 503 20.99 -11.14 26.42
N ASP A 504 21.46 -11.31 27.66
CA ASP A 504 22.01 -12.58 28.14
C ASP A 504 20.93 -13.67 28.30
N ALA A 505 19.69 -13.31 28.65
CA ALA A 505 18.57 -14.26 28.67
C ALA A 505 18.26 -14.77 27.26
N PHE A 506 18.30 -13.90 26.25
CA PHE A 506 18.22 -14.30 24.85
C PHE A 506 19.36 -15.25 24.45
N LYS A 507 20.62 -14.92 24.79
CA LYS A 507 21.76 -15.83 24.53
C LYS A 507 21.57 -17.19 25.19
N GLN A 508 21.07 -17.23 26.42
CA GLN A 508 20.79 -18.48 27.13
C GLN A 508 19.73 -19.31 26.42
N GLN A 509 18.65 -18.69 25.94
CA GLN A 509 17.62 -19.37 25.16
C GLN A 509 18.18 -19.95 23.86
N ILE A 510 18.93 -19.16 23.08
CA ILE A 510 19.53 -19.64 21.83
C ILE A 510 20.50 -20.81 22.05
N ARG A 511 21.29 -20.79 23.15
CA ARG A 511 22.15 -21.93 23.49
C ARG A 511 21.37 -23.21 23.85
N ALA A 512 20.13 -23.07 24.32
CA ALA A 512 19.25 -24.20 24.63
C ALA A 512 18.52 -24.74 23.39
N ASN A 513 18.40 -23.93 22.34
CA ASN A 513 17.81 -24.35 21.07
C ASN A 513 18.65 -25.44 20.40
N ASN A 514 18.00 -26.44 19.82
CA ASN A 514 18.69 -27.55 19.17
C ASN A 514 19.04 -27.22 17.71
N LEU A 515 20.34 -27.25 17.39
CA LEU A 515 20.88 -27.07 16.05
C LEU A 515 21.64 -28.33 15.62
N VAL A 516 21.14 -29.01 14.59
CA VAL A 516 21.70 -30.26 14.06
C VAL A 516 22.16 -30.05 12.62
N PHE A 517 23.45 -30.25 12.36
CA PHE A 517 24.07 -30.11 11.04
C PHE A 517 25.21 -31.12 10.82
N ASP A 518 25.17 -32.26 11.53
CA ASP A 518 26.15 -33.35 11.45
C ASP A 518 26.24 -33.99 10.05
N GLN A 519 25.15 -33.96 9.28
CA GLN A 519 25.11 -34.44 7.89
C GLN A 519 25.42 -33.35 6.85
N PHE A 520 25.73 -32.12 7.27
CA PHE A 520 25.87 -30.97 6.36
C PHE A 520 26.88 -31.22 5.22
N ASP A 521 28.03 -31.82 5.52
CA ASP A 521 29.05 -32.12 4.50
C ASP A 521 28.59 -33.15 3.45
N LYS A 522 27.70 -34.05 3.85
CA LYS A 522 27.20 -35.12 2.98
C LYS A 522 26.05 -34.65 2.10
N ASN A 523 25.05 -33.99 2.70
CA ASN A 523 23.78 -33.68 2.02
C ASN A 523 23.26 -32.25 2.28
N MET A 524 24.08 -31.36 2.85
CA MET A 524 23.73 -29.97 3.17
C MET A 524 22.44 -29.83 3.99
N MET A 525 22.16 -30.81 4.85
CA MET A 525 20.98 -30.79 5.72
C MET A 525 21.29 -30.04 7.01
N VAL A 526 20.37 -29.15 7.39
CA VAL A 526 20.34 -28.45 8.67
C VAL A 526 18.97 -28.64 9.29
N SER A 527 18.92 -28.89 10.60
CA SER A 527 17.70 -28.85 11.38
C SER A 527 17.88 -27.90 12.56
N TYR A 528 16.95 -26.98 12.75
CA TYR A 528 16.98 -25.99 13.82
C TYR A 528 15.64 -25.94 14.55
N THR A 529 15.67 -25.98 15.88
CA THR A 529 14.49 -25.77 16.73
C THR A 529 14.46 -24.31 17.16
N THR A 530 13.43 -23.56 16.77
CA THR A 530 13.27 -22.15 17.14
C THR A 530 13.05 -22.00 18.64
N SER A 531 13.19 -20.78 19.17
CA SER A 531 12.82 -20.51 20.57
C SER A 531 11.31 -20.69 20.83
N GLY A 532 10.48 -20.71 19.77
CA GLY A 532 9.06 -21.05 19.82
C GLY A 532 8.77 -22.56 19.86
N GLY A 533 9.79 -23.40 19.68
CA GLY A 533 9.69 -24.86 19.69
C GLY A 533 9.36 -25.48 18.33
N GLU A 534 9.21 -24.70 17.26
CA GLU A 534 9.03 -25.22 15.91
C GLU A 534 10.37 -25.76 15.35
N VAL A 535 10.31 -26.90 14.67
CA VAL A 535 11.48 -27.55 14.05
C VAL A 535 11.51 -27.27 12.56
N MET A 536 12.52 -26.54 12.11
CA MET A 536 12.80 -26.27 10.70
C MET A 536 13.87 -27.26 10.21
N THR A 537 13.57 -28.06 9.19
CA THR A 537 14.55 -28.94 8.52
C THR A 537 14.68 -28.56 7.06
N PHE A 538 15.92 -28.36 6.60
CA PHE A 538 16.20 -27.89 5.25
C PHE A 538 17.46 -28.55 4.69
N SER A 539 17.35 -29.17 3.51
CA SER A 539 18.48 -29.62 2.67
C SER A 539 18.41 -28.89 1.34
N TYR A 540 19.56 -28.52 0.78
CA TYR A 540 19.65 -27.68 -0.42
C TYR A 540 18.84 -28.24 -1.61
N ASP A 541 18.94 -29.55 -1.89
CA ASP A 541 18.21 -30.22 -2.97
C ASP A 541 16.96 -30.97 -2.47
N GLY A 542 16.62 -30.81 -1.19
CA GLY A 542 15.52 -31.49 -0.52
C GLY A 542 14.31 -30.60 -0.21
N PRO A 543 13.26 -31.16 0.40
CA PRO A 543 12.13 -30.38 0.85
C PRO A 543 12.50 -29.47 2.02
N ARG A 544 11.74 -28.38 2.17
CA ARG A 544 11.72 -27.56 3.39
C ARG A 544 10.62 -28.10 4.29
N LEU A 545 10.95 -28.53 5.49
CA LEU A 545 10.01 -29.14 6.42
C LEU A 545 9.84 -28.25 7.66
N LEU A 546 8.60 -27.92 8.00
CA LEU A 546 8.25 -27.29 9.27
C LEU A 546 7.51 -28.31 10.13
N ASN A 547 8.06 -28.67 11.28
CA ASN A 547 7.55 -29.73 12.16
C ASN A 547 7.32 -31.07 11.43
N GLY A 548 8.23 -31.40 10.49
CA GLY A 548 8.13 -32.60 9.66
C GLY A 548 7.14 -32.50 8.49
N VAL A 549 6.39 -31.40 8.36
CA VAL A 549 5.44 -31.17 7.26
C VAL A 549 6.12 -30.35 6.15
N PRO A 550 6.08 -30.80 4.88
CA PRO A 550 6.59 -30.02 3.76
C PRO A 550 5.89 -28.67 3.60
N VAL A 551 6.67 -27.62 3.36
CA VAL A 551 6.16 -26.30 2.98
C VAL A 551 6.21 -26.19 1.46
N ASP A 552 5.03 -26.06 0.83
CA ASP A 552 4.91 -25.80 -0.60
C ASP A 552 4.64 -24.31 -0.85
N PHE A 553 5.57 -23.64 -1.55
CA PHE A 553 5.39 -22.24 -1.91
C PHE A 553 4.29 -22.02 -2.94
N ALA A 554 3.88 -23.06 -3.67
CA ALA A 554 2.76 -22.96 -4.61
C ALA A 554 1.42 -22.64 -3.92
N ASP A 555 1.31 -22.88 -2.61
CA ASP A 555 0.15 -22.52 -1.80
C ASP A 555 0.09 -21.02 -1.45
N TYR A 556 1.15 -20.26 -1.75
CA TYR A 556 1.17 -18.83 -1.45
C TYR A 556 0.14 -18.12 -2.33
N LYS A 557 -0.59 -17.22 -1.69
CA LYS A 557 -1.50 -16.30 -2.38
C LYS A 557 -0.70 -15.15 -3.01
N LEU A 558 -1.39 -14.29 -3.76
CA LEU A 558 -0.78 -13.06 -4.27
C LEU A 558 -0.36 -12.17 -3.08
N PHE A 559 -1.27 -12.01 -2.12
CA PHE A 559 -1.02 -11.44 -0.80
C PHE A 559 -1.72 -12.28 0.26
N HIS A 560 -1.04 -12.54 1.37
CA HIS A 560 -1.65 -13.17 2.54
C HIS A 560 -1.01 -12.65 3.82
N GLY A 561 -1.84 -12.09 4.70
CA GLY A 561 -1.47 -11.54 5.99
C GLY A 561 -2.69 -10.97 6.71
N PRO A 562 -2.53 -10.39 7.90
CA PRO A 562 -3.65 -9.83 8.66
C PRO A 562 -4.31 -8.64 7.94
N PHE A 563 -3.54 -7.88 7.16
CA PHE A 563 -4.02 -6.65 6.52
C PHE A 563 -4.37 -6.84 5.05
N LEU A 564 -3.56 -7.58 4.28
CA LEU A 564 -3.72 -7.75 2.84
C LEU A 564 -4.01 -9.20 2.47
N ASN A 565 -5.04 -9.39 1.64
CA ASN A 565 -5.42 -10.72 1.14
C ASN A 565 -5.85 -10.63 -0.33
N ALA A 566 -5.24 -11.43 -1.20
CA ALA A 566 -5.57 -11.50 -2.62
C ALA A 566 -5.20 -12.88 -3.20
N GLU A 567 -6.11 -13.48 -3.97
CA GLU A 567 -5.82 -14.72 -4.71
C GLU A 567 -5.05 -14.42 -6.01
N ILE A 568 -4.13 -15.32 -6.40
CA ILE A 568 -3.45 -15.25 -7.69
C ILE A 568 -4.50 -15.29 -8.82
N GLY A 569 -4.33 -14.43 -9.81
CA GLY A 569 -5.21 -14.32 -10.98
C GLY A 569 -6.52 -13.57 -10.73
N SER A 570 -6.85 -13.21 -9.48
CA SER A 570 -8.15 -12.61 -9.17
C SER A 570 -8.30 -11.17 -9.67
N GLY A 571 -7.21 -10.40 -9.73
CA GLY A 571 -7.27 -8.95 -9.95
C GLY A 571 -7.94 -8.20 -8.80
N LYS A 572 -8.03 -8.79 -7.60
CA LYS A 572 -8.71 -8.21 -6.43
C LYS A 572 -7.82 -8.20 -5.21
N LEU A 573 -7.86 -7.12 -4.44
CA LEU A 573 -7.14 -7.00 -3.16
C LEU A 573 -8.11 -6.58 -2.05
N SER A 574 -8.18 -7.39 -1.00
CA SER A 574 -8.83 -7.03 0.27
C SER A 574 -7.79 -6.40 1.19
N ILE A 575 -8.07 -5.18 1.62
CA ILE A 575 -7.27 -4.38 2.55
C ILE A 575 -8.11 -4.19 3.81
N ARG A 576 -7.62 -4.64 4.96
CA ARG A 576 -8.38 -4.65 6.21
C ARG A 576 -7.54 -4.19 7.38
N TYR A 577 -8.17 -3.54 8.34
CA TYR A 577 -7.59 -3.19 9.63
C TYR A 577 -8.73 -3.17 10.66
N GLN A 578 -8.71 -4.09 11.62
CA GLN A 578 -9.83 -4.26 12.56
C GLN A 578 -11.16 -4.47 11.81
N ASP A 579 -12.19 -3.65 12.09
CA ASP A 579 -13.54 -3.75 11.52
C ASP A 579 -13.79 -2.83 10.31
N GLN A 580 -12.73 -2.35 9.66
CA GLN A 580 -12.81 -1.61 8.39
C GLN A 580 -12.02 -2.29 7.30
N GLY A 581 -12.48 -2.10 6.07
CA GLY A 581 -11.69 -2.49 4.92
C GLY A 581 -12.06 -1.77 3.63
N LEU A 582 -11.27 -2.07 2.62
CA LEU A 582 -11.45 -1.70 1.23
C LEU A 582 -11.20 -2.95 0.38
N VAL A 583 -11.98 -3.11 -0.67
CA VAL A 583 -11.73 -4.08 -1.73
C VAL A 583 -11.44 -3.32 -3.01
N LEU A 584 -10.23 -3.51 -3.53
CA LEU A 584 -9.85 -3.04 -4.85
C LEU A 584 -10.22 -4.14 -5.84
N ASP A 585 -11.11 -3.86 -6.79
CA ASP A 585 -11.48 -4.77 -7.87
C ASP A 585 -10.97 -4.21 -9.20
N LEU A 586 -9.87 -4.78 -9.69
CA LEU A 586 -9.20 -4.45 -10.94
C LEU A 586 -9.34 -5.57 -11.97
N SER A 587 -10.16 -6.59 -11.67
CA SER A 587 -10.34 -7.81 -12.49
C SER A 587 -10.88 -7.54 -13.89
N ARG A 588 -11.60 -6.42 -14.06
CA ARG A 588 -12.11 -5.95 -15.34
C ARG A 588 -11.27 -4.81 -15.86
N LEU A 589 -10.89 -4.85 -17.14
CA LEU A 589 -10.07 -3.81 -17.80
C LEU A 589 -10.79 -2.46 -17.98
N ASP A 590 -12.11 -2.48 -18.14
CA ASP A 590 -12.95 -1.30 -18.40
C ASP A 590 -13.60 -0.73 -17.12
N GLN A 591 -13.39 -1.34 -15.96
CA GLN A 591 -14.03 -0.89 -14.73
C GLN A 591 -13.25 -1.29 -13.49
N ALA A 592 -12.35 -0.40 -13.04
CA ALA A 592 -11.80 -0.49 -11.68
C ALA A 592 -12.86 -0.11 -10.66
N GLN A 593 -12.86 -0.75 -9.49
CA GLN A 593 -13.74 -0.39 -8.39
C GLN A 593 -12.97 -0.35 -7.08
N ILE A 594 -13.25 0.67 -6.27
CA ILE A 594 -12.80 0.79 -4.89
C ILE A 594 -14.05 0.69 -4.03
N LEU A 595 -14.24 -0.46 -3.38
CA LEU A 595 -15.45 -0.79 -2.65
C LEU A 595 -15.15 -0.83 -1.15
N PRO A 596 -15.91 -0.13 -0.29
CA PRO A 596 -15.68 -0.18 1.15
C PRO A 596 -16.16 -1.50 1.74
N GLU A 597 -15.55 -1.92 2.85
CA GLU A 597 -15.96 -3.06 3.67
C GLU A 597 -16.26 -2.57 5.11
N TYR A 598 -17.41 -2.98 5.64
CA TYR A 598 -17.86 -2.72 7.01
C TYR A 598 -17.82 -4.00 7.82
N GLY A 599 -17.14 -3.98 8.97
CA GLY A 599 -17.14 -5.07 9.94
C GLY A 599 -18.33 -4.99 10.90
N CYS A 600 -19.29 -5.89 10.71
CA CYS A 600 -20.48 -6.02 11.56
C CYS A 600 -20.17 -6.94 12.75
N ARG A 601 -20.17 -6.39 13.96
CA ARG A 601 -19.85 -7.13 15.19
C ARG A 601 -21.10 -7.77 15.79
N LYS A 602 -20.92 -8.98 16.34
CA LYS A 602 -21.99 -9.69 17.05
C LYS A 602 -22.19 -9.07 18.42
N ILE A 603 -23.44 -8.86 18.80
CA ILE A 603 -23.84 -8.39 20.13
C ILE A 603 -24.60 -9.49 20.90
N PRO A 604 -24.55 -9.48 22.24
CA PRO A 604 -25.03 -10.59 23.06
C PRO A 604 -26.56 -10.61 23.25
N ARG A 605 -27.25 -9.52 22.92
CA ARG A 605 -28.70 -9.37 23.02
C ARG A 605 -29.24 -8.46 21.93
N ASP A 606 -30.55 -8.52 21.73
CA ASP A 606 -31.27 -7.63 20.82
C ASP A 606 -31.22 -6.16 21.31
N ILE A 607 -31.18 -5.22 20.36
CA ILE A 607 -31.19 -3.76 20.63
C ILE A 607 -32.63 -3.32 20.89
N HIS A 608 -32.83 -2.49 21.91
CA HIS A 608 -34.12 -1.82 22.10
C HIS A 608 -34.22 -0.61 21.19
N LEU A 609 -35.02 -0.71 20.11
CA LEU A 609 -35.18 0.39 19.14
C LEU A 609 -36.04 1.50 19.74
N THR A 610 -35.48 2.70 19.85
CA THR A 610 -36.15 3.92 20.37
C THR A 610 -36.28 5.01 19.31
N GLY A 611 -35.61 4.83 18.18
CA GLY A 611 -35.39 5.81 17.11
C GLY A 611 -34.24 6.76 17.41
N LYS A 612 -33.53 6.65 18.54
CA LYS A 612 -32.52 7.63 19.00
C LYS A 612 -31.09 7.11 18.99
N LEU A 613 -30.86 5.82 18.73
CA LEU A 613 -29.56 5.16 18.87
C LEU A 613 -28.98 5.30 20.29
N ASP A 614 -29.84 5.22 21.32
CA ASP A 614 -29.48 5.41 22.73
C ASP A 614 -29.24 4.09 23.50
N ASP A 615 -29.47 2.93 22.89
CA ASP A 615 -29.00 1.66 23.44
C ASP A 615 -27.45 1.66 23.51
N PRO A 616 -26.85 1.36 24.68
CA PRO A 616 -25.39 1.37 24.85
C PRO A 616 -24.64 0.46 23.87
N LEU A 617 -25.27 -0.59 23.35
CA LEU A 617 -24.63 -1.50 22.39
C LEU A 617 -24.20 -0.80 21.10
N TRP A 618 -24.86 0.29 20.70
CA TRP A 618 -24.45 1.08 19.52
C TRP A 618 -23.03 1.66 19.64
N GLN A 619 -22.50 1.81 20.86
CA GLN A 619 -21.12 2.26 21.08
C GLN A 619 -20.08 1.23 20.63
N GLN A 620 -20.48 -0.03 20.46
CA GLN A 620 -19.61 -1.09 19.91
C GLN A 620 -19.53 -1.05 18.38
N ALA A 621 -20.44 -0.33 17.72
CA ALA A 621 -20.46 -0.18 16.28
C ALA A 621 -19.52 0.95 15.86
N ARG A 622 -18.77 0.72 14.80
CA ARG A 622 -18.03 1.78 14.13
C ARG A 622 -18.98 2.65 13.31
N PRO A 623 -18.95 3.99 13.43
CA PRO A 623 -19.68 4.85 12.52
C PRO A 623 -19.04 4.89 11.12
N VAL A 624 -19.87 4.91 10.08
CA VAL A 624 -19.48 5.29 8.71
C VAL A 624 -20.35 6.42 8.21
N HIS A 625 -19.82 7.24 7.30
CA HIS A 625 -20.52 8.41 6.78
C HIS A 625 -20.92 8.19 5.32
N LEU A 626 -22.12 8.67 4.96
CA LEU A 626 -22.55 8.72 3.56
C LEU A 626 -21.94 9.93 2.86
N MET A 627 -21.52 9.72 1.62
CA MET A 627 -20.98 10.75 0.71
C MET A 627 -21.95 10.98 -0.45
N ASP A 628 -21.75 12.05 -1.21
CA ASP A 628 -22.46 12.26 -2.48
C ASP A 628 -22.28 11.02 -3.39
N ALA A 629 -23.39 10.42 -3.81
CA ALA A 629 -23.38 9.13 -4.47
C ALA A 629 -22.69 9.15 -5.85
N ILE A 630 -22.59 10.32 -6.48
CA ILE A 630 -22.04 10.49 -7.82
C ILE A 630 -20.54 10.79 -7.75
N THR A 631 -20.16 11.82 -6.99
CA THR A 631 -18.81 12.36 -6.93
C THR A 631 -17.95 11.69 -5.87
N GLY A 632 -18.56 11.11 -4.83
CA GLY A 632 -17.88 10.57 -3.65
C GLY A 632 -17.30 11.62 -2.72
N ARG A 633 -17.71 12.89 -2.85
CA ARG A 633 -17.32 13.99 -1.95
C ARG A 633 -18.32 14.09 -0.79
N ASP A 634 -17.95 14.85 0.23
CA ASP A 634 -18.88 15.19 1.31
C ASP A 634 -20.13 15.90 0.74
N GLY A 635 -21.31 15.42 1.14
CA GLY A 635 -22.56 16.09 0.79
C GLY A 635 -22.87 17.26 1.73
N ARG A 636 -24.01 17.94 1.51
CA ARG A 636 -24.42 19.11 2.31
C ARG A 636 -24.64 18.76 3.78
N PHE A 637 -25.25 17.60 4.03
CA PHE A 637 -25.55 17.13 5.38
C PHE A 637 -24.82 15.83 5.70
N ASN A 638 -24.30 15.75 6.93
CA ASN A 638 -23.72 14.51 7.41
C ASN A 638 -24.83 13.48 7.69
N THR A 639 -24.61 12.25 7.21
CA THR A 639 -25.41 11.09 7.57
C THR A 639 -24.48 10.00 8.05
N GLU A 640 -24.62 9.60 9.31
CA GLU A 640 -23.86 8.52 9.92
C GLU A 640 -24.68 7.23 9.93
N VAL A 641 -24.02 6.10 9.68
CA VAL A 641 -24.60 4.76 9.71
C VAL A 641 -23.78 3.87 10.65
N ARG A 642 -24.48 3.03 11.42
CA ARG A 642 -23.91 1.99 12.28
C ARG A 642 -24.59 0.66 11.99
N ALA A 643 -23.84 -0.44 12.07
CA ALA A 643 -24.38 -1.78 11.94
C ALA A 643 -23.81 -2.77 12.97
N LEU A 644 -24.70 -3.61 13.52
CA LEU A 644 -24.43 -4.68 14.49
C LEU A 644 -25.34 -5.88 14.18
N TYR A 645 -25.09 -7.05 14.76
CA TYR A 645 -25.99 -8.20 14.56
C TYR A 645 -26.13 -9.12 15.77
N THR A 646 -27.26 -9.80 15.87
CA THR A 646 -27.49 -10.94 16.78
C THR A 646 -27.65 -12.23 15.98
N ASP A 647 -28.03 -13.34 16.61
CA ASP A 647 -28.44 -14.55 15.87
C ASP A 647 -29.80 -14.40 15.16
N LYS A 648 -30.51 -13.28 15.35
CA LYS A 648 -31.84 -13.03 14.79
C LYS A 648 -31.85 -11.90 13.76
N TYR A 649 -31.24 -10.77 14.10
CA TYR A 649 -31.39 -9.54 13.33
C TYR A 649 -30.04 -8.95 12.92
N LEU A 650 -30.04 -8.33 11.74
CA LEU A 650 -29.09 -7.28 11.37
C LEU A 650 -29.67 -5.94 11.82
N TYR A 651 -28.95 -5.24 12.68
CA TYR A 651 -29.32 -3.91 13.17
C TYR A 651 -28.63 -2.84 12.35
N ILE A 652 -29.39 -1.89 11.80
CA ILE A 652 -28.88 -0.71 11.11
C ILE A 652 -29.40 0.55 11.79
N GLY A 653 -28.51 1.46 12.16
CA GLY A 653 -28.85 2.76 12.75
C GLY A 653 -28.39 3.89 11.85
N PHE A 654 -29.26 4.84 11.56
CA PHE A 654 -28.98 6.06 10.82
C PHE A 654 -29.13 7.29 11.71
N GLN A 655 -28.18 8.21 11.61
CA GLN A 655 -28.23 9.53 12.22
C GLN A 655 -28.06 10.58 11.13
N CYS A 656 -29.16 11.26 10.77
CA CYS A 656 -29.21 12.21 9.66
C CYS A 656 -29.22 13.65 10.19
N GLN A 657 -28.30 14.48 9.72
CA GLN A 657 -28.43 15.94 9.83
C GLN A 657 -29.38 16.45 8.76
N ASP A 658 -30.28 17.35 9.13
CA ASP A 658 -31.26 17.95 8.22
C ASP A 658 -31.84 19.22 8.83
N ASP A 659 -32.11 20.24 8.02
CA ASP A 659 -32.82 21.45 8.43
C ASP A 659 -34.32 21.45 8.07
N TYR A 660 -34.76 20.51 7.21
CA TYR A 660 -36.14 20.34 6.81
C TYR A 660 -36.54 18.88 6.58
N VAL A 661 -37.13 18.29 7.62
CA VAL A 661 -37.63 16.91 7.59
C VAL A 661 -39.12 16.87 7.24
N TRP A 662 -39.52 16.09 6.22
CA TRP A 662 -40.92 16.00 5.76
C TRP A 662 -41.29 14.66 5.13
N GLY A 663 -42.58 14.48 4.81
CA GLY A 663 -43.05 13.37 3.96
C GLY A 663 -44.57 13.36 3.79
N THR A 664 -45.10 12.98 2.62
CA THR A 664 -46.56 12.90 2.40
C THR A 664 -47.08 11.48 2.32
N VAL A 665 -46.21 10.50 2.07
CA VAL A 665 -46.57 9.09 2.05
C VAL A 665 -46.81 8.57 3.46
N THR A 666 -47.94 7.88 3.68
CA THR A 666 -48.35 7.34 5.00
C THR A 666 -48.60 5.84 5.01
N ARG A 667 -48.63 5.19 3.84
CA ARG A 667 -48.88 3.75 3.71
C ARG A 667 -47.57 2.99 3.48
N ARG A 668 -47.47 1.79 4.07
CA ARG A 668 -46.40 0.82 3.75
C ARG A 668 -46.36 0.54 2.25
N ASN A 669 -45.16 0.34 1.71
CA ASN A 669 -44.85 0.12 0.29
C ASN A 669 -45.34 1.24 -0.63
N GLY A 670 -45.57 2.44 -0.07
CA GLY A 670 -45.72 3.66 -0.86
C GLY A 670 -44.37 4.15 -1.41
N PRO A 671 -44.38 5.06 -2.40
CA PRO A 671 -43.18 5.51 -3.10
C PRO A 671 -42.36 6.52 -2.27
N ILE A 672 -41.90 6.13 -1.08
CA ILE A 672 -41.10 7.01 -0.19
C ILE A 672 -39.75 7.38 -0.79
N TYR A 673 -39.25 6.59 -1.75
CA TYR A 673 -38.05 6.87 -2.56
C TYR A 673 -38.22 8.10 -3.47
N ASP A 674 -39.44 8.66 -3.57
CA ASP A 674 -39.67 9.93 -4.25
C ASP A 674 -39.59 11.17 -3.35
N GLU A 675 -39.44 10.96 -2.04
CA GLU A 675 -39.40 11.96 -0.97
C GLU A 675 -38.09 11.82 -0.17
N GLU A 676 -38.14 12.07 1.15
CA GLU A 676 -37.03 11.89 2.08
C GLU A 676 -37.06 10.48 2.68
N CYS A 677 -35.95 9.74 2.56
CA CYS A 677 -35.79 8.43 3.19
C CYS A 677 -34.33 8.01 3.34
N VAL A 678 -34.10 7.03 4.21
CA VAL A 678 -32.88 6.21 4.24
C VAL A 678 -33.16 4.86 3.61
N GLU A 679 -32.15 4.25 3.00
CA GLU A 679 -32.30 2.98 2.28
C GLU A 679 -31.14 2.03 2.63
N VAL A 680 -31.47 0.74 2.74
CA VAL A 680 -30.52 -0.36 2.94
C VAL A 680 -30.72 -1.37 1.83
N PHE A 681 -29.72 -1.53 0.97
CA PHE A 681 -29.74 -2.51 -0.13
C PHE A 681 -28.85 -3.68 0.25
N ILE A 682 -29.41 -4.88 0.40
CA ILE A 682 -28.73 -6.06 0.95
C ILE A 682 -28.76 -7.20 -0.05
N ASN A 683 -27.59 -7.73 -0.38
CA ASN A 683 -27.43 -8.90 -1.24
C ASN A 683 -26.67 -9.98 -0.47
N PRO A 684 -27.39 -10.85 0.27
CA PRO A 684 -26.79 -11.90 1.07
C PRO A 684 -26.28 -13.08 0.22
N ALA A 685 -26.86 -13.29 -0.96
CA ALA A 685 -26.49 -14.35 -1.89
C ALA A 685 -25.19 -14.05 -2.67
N GLY A 686 -24.78 -12.79 -2.73
CA GLY A 686 -23.71 -12.33 -3.64
C GLY A 686 -24.10 -12.42 -5.11
N ALA A 687 -25.39 -12.62 -5.43
CA ALA A 687 -25.87 -12.77 -6.80
C ALA A 687 -26.01 -11.41 -7.47
N ALA A 688 -25.46 -11.23 -8.67
CA ALA A 688 -25.53 -9.94 -9.36
C ALA A 688 -26.96 -9.49 -9.74
N HIS A 689 -27.92 -10.43 -9.78
CA HIS A 689 -29.26 -10.23 -10.31
C HIS A 689 -30.37 -10.18 -9.27
N GLN A 690 -30.07 -10.34 -7.98
CA GLN A 690 -31.07 -10.31 -6.92
C GLN A 690 -30.51 -9.68 -5.64
N TYR A 691 -31.32 -8.85 -4.98
CA TYR A 691 -31.05 -8.26 -3.67
C TYR A 691 -32.34 -7.74 -3.05
N TYR A 692 -32.28 -7.38 -1.76
CA TYR A 692 -33.39 -6.79 -1.01
C TYR A 692 -33.17 -5.29 -0.86
N GLU A 693 -34.24 -4.53 -1.04
CA GLU A 693 -34.31 -3.08 -0.81
C GLU A 693 -35.21 -2.82 0.39
N ILE A 694 -34.73 -2.03 1.35
CA ILE A 694 -35.46 -1.67 2.57
C ILE A 694 -35.28 -0.17 2.81
N ASN A 695 -36.36 0.58 2.68
CA ASN A 695 -36.37 2.03 2.77
C ASN A 695 -37.25 2.45 3.95
N LEU A 696 -36.84 3.51 4.64
CA LEU A 696 -37.55 4.02 5.81
C LEU A 696 -37.64 5.54 5.75
N SER A 697 -38.85 6.08 5.85
CA SER A 697 -39.08 7.52 5.87
C SER A 697 -38.97 8.12 7.27
N PRO A 698 -38.80 9.45 7.41
CA PRO A 698 -38.85 10.14 8.70
C PRO A 698 -40.19 10.00 9.45
N LYS A 699 -41.26 9.54 8.78
CA LYS A 699 -42.56 9.22 9.38
C LYS A 699 -42.70 7.75 9.78
N ASN A 700 -41.59 7.00 9.81
CA ASN A 700 -41.54 5.56 10.08
C ASN A 700 -42.39 4.74 9.10
N VAL A 701 -42.48 5.18 7.84
CA VAL A 701 -43.14 4.42 6.77
C VAL A 701 -42.10 3.55 6.08
N ILE A 702 -42.41 2.26 5.95
CA ILE A 702 -41.54 1.25 5.35
C ILE A 702 -41.89 1.06 3.88
N PHE A 703 -40.86 0.90 3.05
CA PHE A 703 -40.95 0.24 1.75
C PHE A 703 -39.90 -0.87 1.74
N ASP A 704 -40.29 -2.10 1.49
CA ASP A 704 -39.38 -3.20 1.25
C ASP A 704 -39.78 -4.01 0.02
N ALA A 705 -38.75 -4.53 -0.67
CA ALA A 705 -38.95 -5.25 -1.92
C ALA A 705 -37.79 -6.21 -2.19
N CYS A 706 -38.10 -7.32 -2.87
CA CYS A 706 -37.08 -8.10 -3.56
C CYS A 706 -36.87 -7.53 -4.96
N ILE A 707 -35.63 -7.19 -5.30
CA ILE A 707 -35.26 -6.61 -6.59
C ILE A 707 -34.64 -7.66 -7.49
N LEU A 708 -35.23 -7.87 -8.67
CA LEU A 708 -34.64 -8.63 -9.76
C LEU A 708 -33.95 -7.65 -10.72
N ASN A 709 -32.63 -7.69 -10.76
CA ASN A 709 -31.81 -6.73 -11.50
C ASN A 709 -31.16 -7.38 -12.72
N ARG A 710 -31.36 -6.78 -13.90
CA ARG A 710 -30.70 -7.20 -15.15
C ARG A 710 -29.56 -6.27 -15.55
N ARG A 711 -29.38 -5.16 -14.83
CA ARG A 711 -28.33 -4.19 -15.12
C ARG A 711 -26.96 -4.84 -14.98
N THR A 712 -26.07 -4.41 -15.84
CA THR A 712 -24.64 -4.73 -15.79
C THR A 712 -23.83 -3.44 -15.89
N PRO A 713 -22.51 -3.48 -15.62
CA PRO A 713 -21.63 -2.35 -15.88
C PRO A 713 -21.74 -1.76 -17.30
N GLU A 714 -21.92 -2.60 -18.31
CA GLU A 714 -22.05 -2.21 -19.73
C GLU A 714 -23.44 -1.67 -20.04
N LYS A 715 -24.46 -2.15 -19.32
CA LYS A 715 -25.86 -1.77 -19.49
C LYS A 715 -26.50 -1.29 -18.18
N PRO A 716 -25.98 -0.20 -17.60
CA PRO A 716 -26.38 0.26 -16.27
C PRO A 716 -27.77 0.90 -16.23
N HIS A 717 -28.39 1.12 -17.40
CA HIS A 717 -29.72 1.72 -17.55
C HIS A 717 -30.82 0.70 -17.90
N GLU A 718 -30.49 -0.59 -17.99
CA GLU A 718 -31.52 -1.62 -18.19
C GLU A 718 -32.58 -1.58 -17.09
N LYS A 719 -33.79 -2.04 -17.42
CA LYS A 719 -34.88 -2.10 -16.45
C LYS A 719 -34.59 -3.19 -15.41
N PHE A 720 -34.85 -2.87 -14.15
CA PHE A 720 -34.98 -3.87 -13.09
C PHE A 720 -36.46 -4.07 -12.79
N THR A 721 -36.78 -5.11 -12.02
CA THR A 721 -38.13 -5.40 -11.54
C THR A 721 -38.09 -5.42 -10.02
N GLY A 722 -38.81 -4.51 -9.38
CA GLY A 722 -39.07 -4.58 -7.95
C GLY A 722 -40.32 -5.41 -7.69
N LEU A 723 -40.29 -6.25 -6.65
CA LEU A 723 -41.42 -7.03 -6.15
C LEU A 723 -41.84 -6.44 -4.80
N PRO A 724 -42.64 -5.36 -4.78
CA PRO A 724 -43.05 -4.67 -3.55
C PRO A 724 -44.11 -5.43 -2.74
N GLU A 725 -44.58 -6.59 -3.23
CA GLU A 725 -45.40 -7.52 -2.47
C GLU A 725 -44.56 -8.41 -1.52
N PHE A 726 -43.24 -8.34 -1.62
CA PHE A 726 -42.34 -8.96 -0.65
C PHE A 726 -42.25 -8.07 0.59
N ASP A 727 -42.91 -8.49 1.67
CA ASP A 727 -42.83 -7.83 2.98
C ASP A 727 -41.97 -8.65 3.94
N LEU A 728 -41.03 -8.00 4.61
CA LEU A 728 -40.35 -8.56 5.78
C LEU A 728 -41.31 -8.52 6.99
N ALA A 729 -41.83 -9.68 7.38
CA ALA A 729 -42.87 -9.81 8.39
C ALA A 729 -42.37 -9.47 9.79
N ASP A 730 -41.13 -9.86 10.13
CA ASP A 730 -40.49 -9.59 11.42
C ASP A 730 -39.50 -8.40 11.37
N LEU A 731 -39.72 -7.44 10.46
CA LEU A 731 -38.97 -6.19 10.41
C LEU A 731 -39.48 -5.20 11.48
N HIS A 732 -38.59 -4.77 12.37
CA HIS A 732 -38.90 -3.76 13.38
C HIS A 732 -38.17 -2.45 13.07
N THR A 733 -38.87 -1.32 13.18
CA THR A 733 -38.28 0.00 12.93
C THR A 733 -38.72 1.04 13.96
N ALA A 734 -37.84 1.99 14.25
CA ALA A 734 -38.14 3.16 15.08
C ALA A 734 -37.49 4.42 14.49
N VAL A 735 -38.18 5.55 14.59
CA VAL A 735 -37.71 6.85 14.07
C VAL A 735 -37.93 7.95 15.11
N GLN A 736 -36.95 8.84 15.24
CA GLN A 736 -37.07 10.06 16.01
C GLN A 736 -36.65 11.27 15.18
N VAL A 737 -37.53 12.27 15.07
CA VAL A 737 -37.19 13.58 14.51
C VAL A 737 -36.81 14.54 15.64
N ARG A 738 -35.73 15.29 15.45
CA ARG A 738 -35.29 16.35 16.36
C ARG A 738 -35.74 17.70 15.80
N GLY A 739 -36.77 18.29 16.39
CA GLY A 739 -37.38 19.54 15.89
C GLY A 739 -38.82 19.30 15.43
N LYS A 740 -39.28 20.03 14.40
CA LYS A 740 -40.64 19.93 13.87
C LYS A 740 -40.65 19.38 12.44
N VAL A 741 -41.40 18.30 12.22
CA VAL A 741 -41.67 17.71 10.89
C VAL A 741 -42.60 18.62 10.09
N ASP A 742 -42.48 18.61 8.77
CA ASP A 742 -43.31 19.37 7.82
C ASP A 742 -43.22 20.90 8.06
N ALA A 743 -42.09 21.37 8.62
CA ALA A 743 -41.84 22.78 8.91
C ALA A 743 -40.41 23.17 8.46
N PRO A 744 -40.25 23.84 7.30
CA PRO A 744 -38.95 24.25 6.77
C PRO A 744 -38.09 25.02 7.78
N GLY A 745 -36.83 24.60 7.93
CA GLY A 745 -35.85 25.22 8.84
C GLY A 745 -36.10 24.99 10.33
N LYS A 746 -37.07 24.12 10.70
CA LYS A 746 -37.40 23.80 12.11
C LYS A 746 -36.94 22.42 12.55
N ALA A 747 -36.31 21.65 11.66
CA ALA A 747 -35.65 20.40 12.03
C ALA A 747 -34.18 20.63 12.35
N LYS A 748 -33.60 19.73 13.14
CA LYS A 748 -32.16 19.59 13.40
C LYS A 748 -31.66 18.21 12.95
N GLY A 749 -32.46 17.51 12.15
CA GLY A 749 -32.25 16.15 11.68
C GLY A 749 -33.16 15.11 12.33
N TRP A 750 -32.93 13.87 11.96
CA TRP A 750 -33.68 12.72 12.43
C TRP A 750 -32.76 11.50 12.57
N SER A 751 -33.30 10.42 13.09
CA SER A 751 -32.62 9.14 13.22
C SER A 751 -33.58 7.99 13.02
N ALA A 752 -33.05 6.89 12.52
CA ALA A 752 -33.78 5.68 12.18
C ALA A 752 -33.02 4.46 12.71
N GLU A 753 -33.75 3.49 13.24
CA GLU A 753 -33.21 2.20 13.65
C GLU A 753 -34.04 1.09 13.01
N LEU A 754 -33.37 0.09 12.44
CA LEU A 754 -33.96 -1.08 11.79
C LEU A 754 -33.40 -2.34 12.42
N ALA A 755 -34.25 -3.31 12.74
CA ALA A 755 -33.88 -4.69 13.04
C ALA A 755 -34.41 -5.61 11.93
N ILE A 756 -33.50 -6.05 11.05
CA ILE A 756 -33.83 -6.77 9.82
C ILE A 756 -33.67 -8.28 10.06
N PRO A 757 -34.73 -9.10 9.93
CA PRO A 757 -34.70 -10.51 10.31
C PRO A 757 -33.89 -11.35 9.31
N PHE A 758 -32.84 -12.03 9.79
CA PHE A 758 -32.01 -12.88 8.92
C PHE A 758 -32.80 -14.02 8.28
N ALA A 759 -33.77 -14.59 9.01
CA ALA A 759 -34.58 -15.71 8.54
C ALA A 759 -35.33 -15.43 7.23
N GLU A 760 -35.55 -14.15 6.90
CA GLU A 760 -36.33 -13.72 5.74
C GLU A 760 -35.45 -13.22 4.57
N LEU A 761 -34.13 -13.12 4.78
CA LEU A 761 -33.16 -12.75 3.75
C LEU A 761 -32.66 -14.00 2.99
N ILE A 762 -33.57 -14.61 2.21
CA ILE A 762 -33.31 -15.85 1.47
C ILE A 762 -32.12 -15.69 0.53
N GLY A 763 -31.26 -16.71 0.47
CA GLY A 763 -30.14 -16.81 -0.48
C GLY A 763 -28.75 -16.72 0.15
N ALA A 764 -28.64 -16.37 1.44
CA ALA A 764 -27.36 -16.39 2.14
C ALA A 764 -26.81 -17.81 2.31
N ARG A 765 -25.48 -17.94 2.34
CA ARG A 765 -24.81 -19.22 2.64
C ARG A 765 -25.14 -19.75 4.05
N HIS A 766 -25.21 -18.86 5.03
CA HIS A 766 -25.62 -19.16 6.40
C HIS A 766 -26.65 -18.14 6.86
N LEU A 767 -27.70 -18.61 7.53
CA LEU A 767 -28.76 -17.81 8.16
C LEU A 767 -29.01 -18.36 9.57
N PRO A 768 -28.65 -17.64 10.65
CA PRO A 768 -27.90 -16.37 10.66
C PRO A 768 -26.46 -16.50 10.12
N PRO A 769 -25.83 -15.38 9.73
CA PRO A 769 -24.44 -15.37 9.28
C PRO A 769 -23.48 -15.82 10.39
N ARG A 770 -22.39 -16.47 9.99
CA ARG A 770 -21.29 -16.89 10.86
C ARG A 770 -20.13 -15.89 10.77
N PRO A 771 -19.29 -15.76 11.82
CA PRO A 771 -18.06 -14.98 11.72
C PRO A 771 -17.24 -15.39 10.48
N GLY A 772 -16.84 -14.40 9.68
CA GLY A 772 -16.14 -14.58 8.41
C GLY A 772 -17.05 -14.54 7.17
N ASP A 773 -18.37 -14.70 7.32
CA ASP A 773 -19.31 -14.52 6.19
C ASP A 773 -19.27 -13.08 5.67
N ILE A 774 -19.50 -12.95 4.36
CA ILE A 774 -19.45 -11.68 3.64
C ILE A 774 -20.71 -11.53 2.80
N TRP A 775 -21.45 -10.44 3.00
CA TRP A 775 -22.57 -10.04 2.16
C TRP A 775 -22.22 -8.78 1.37
N ARG A 776 -22.97 -8.49 0.31
CA ARG A 776 -22.87 -7.22 -0.41
C ARG A 776 -23.95 -6.28 0.15
N ILE A 777 -23.58 -5.04 0.49
CA ILE A 777 -24.52 -4.06 1.07
C ILE A 777 -24.22 -2.64 0.58
N ASN A 778 -25.25 -1.80 0.55
CA ASN A 778 -25.04 -0.36 0.52
C ASN A 778 -26.09 0.36 1.38
N PHE A 779 -25.74 1.56 1.81
CA PHE A 779 -26.60 2.45 2.57
C PHE A 779 -26.79 3.72 1.76
N TYR A 780 -28.02 4.18 1.65
CA TYR A 780 -28.34 5.41 0.93
C TYR A 780 -29.19 6.35 1.77
N ARG A 781 -29.19 7.61 1.36
CA ARG A 781 -30.18 8.61 1.76
C ARG A 781 -30.60 9.41 0.54
N ILE A 782 -31.90 9.64 0.44
CA ILE A 782 -32.46 10.68 -0.43
C ILE A 782 -32.88 11.81 0.47
N ASP A 783 -32.25 12.97 0.29
CA ASP A 783 -32.74 14.24 0.84
C ASP A 783 -33.41 15.01 -0.31
N SER A 784 -34.67 15.39 -0.13
CA SER A 784 -35.45 16.09 -1.15
C SER A 784 -36.22 17.25 -0.54
N PRO A 785 -35.56 18.35 -0.16
CA PRO A 785 -36.22 19.48 0.50
C PRO A 785 -37.23 20.20 -0.41
N GLN A 786 -37.19 19.96 -1.71
CA GLN A 786 -38.19 20.36 -2.68
C GLN A 786 -38.49 19.20 -3.63
N LYS A 787 -39.77 18.94 -3.90
CA LYS A 787 -40.18 17.86 -4.81
C LYS A 787 -39.53 18.03 -6.18
N GLY A 788 -38.73 17.05 -6.59
CA GLY A 788 -37.97 17.06 -7.85
C GLY A 788 -36.52 17.56 -7.75
N GLN A 789 -36.09 18.06 -6.59
CA GLN A 789 -34.68 18.30 -6.27
C GLN A 789 -34.26 17.26 -5.24
N ARG A 790 -33.38 16.33 -5.65
CA ARG A 790 -32.91 15.23 -4.81
C ARG A 790 -31.40 15.30 -4.68
N GLU A 791 -30.93 15.24 -3.44
CA GLU A 791 -29.55 14.95 -3.11
C GLU A 791 -29.44 13.45 -2.80
N HIS A 792 -28.51 12.78 -3.46
CA HIS A 792 -28.32 11.34 -3.36
C HIS A 792 -27.04 11.05 -2.58
N TYR A 793 -27.19 10.40 -1.43
CA TYR A 793 -26.08 10.01 -0.57
C TYR A 793 -25.89 8.49 -0.63
N ALA A 794 -24.65 8.02 -0.58
CA ALA A 794 -24.31 6.60 -0.55
C ALA A 794 -23.10 6.32 0.35
N TRP A 795 -23.01 5.14 0.95
CA TRP A 795 -21.80 4.69 1.64
C TRP A 795 -20.73 4.26 0.64
N SER A 796 -21.10 3.39 -0.30
CA SER A 796 -20.30 3.08 -1.48
C SER A 796 -20.80 3.90 -2.66
N LYS A 797 -19.94 4.77 -3.22
CA LYS A 797 -20.30 5.64 -4.35
C LYS A 797 -20.74 4.84 -5.57
N THR A 798 -21.74 5.35 -6.28
CA THR A 798 -22.29 4.73 -7.49
C THR A 798 -21.68 5.32 -8.77
N GLY A 799 -21.15 6.55 -8.70
CA GLY A 799 -20.55 7.24 -9.85
C GLY A 799 -21.56 7.84 -10.83
N ARG A 800 -22.87 7.77 -10.51
CA ARG A 800 -23.98 8.24 -11.34
C ARG A 800 -25.25 8.40 -10.51
N ALA A 801 -26.26 9.11 -11.00
CA ALA A 801 -27.55 9.24 -10.32
C ALA A 801 -28.39 7.94 -10.43
N ALA A 802 -27.92 6.82 -9.85
CA ALA A 802 -28.65 5.55 -9.79
C ALA A 802 -28.15 4.65 -8.65
N PHE A 803 -29.06 4.15 -7.80
CA PHE A 803 -28.73 3.27 -6.67
C PHE A 803 -28.73 1.78 -7.01
N HIS A 804 -29.60 1.31 -7.91
CA HIS A 804 -29.74 -0.10 -8.30
C HIS A 804 -28.57 -0.64 -9.16
N LEU A 805 -27.33 -0.54 -8.66
CA LEU A 805 -26.08 -0.97 -9.28
C LEU A 805 -25.36 -1.94 -8.31
N PRO A 806 -25.78 -3.22 -8.23
CA PRO A 806 -25.32 -4.15 -7.19
C PRO A 806 -23.81 -4.42 -7.23
N TRP A 807 -23.15 -4.23 -8.38
CA TRP A 807 -21.69 -4.31 -8.45
C TRP A 807 -20.99 -3.18 -7.67
N LYS A 808 -21.65 -2.04 -7.44
CA LYS A 808 -21.14 -0.92 -6.61
C LYS A 808 -21.43 -1.06 -5.12
N PHE A 809 -22.16 -2.09 -4.67
CA PHE A 809 -22.35 -2.32 -3.23
C PHE A 809 -21.01 -2.58 -2.55
N GLY A 810 -20.83 -2.07 -1.33
CA GLY A 810 -19.71 -2.47 -0.50
C GLY A 810 -19.86 -3.89 0.04
N TYR A 811 -19.03 -4.24 1.01
CA TYR A 811 -19.01 -5.54 1.67
C TYR A 811 -19.39 -5.41 3.14
N LEU A 812 -20.26 -6.29 3.62
CA LEU A 812 -20.58 -6.45 5.04
C LEU A 812 -19.93 -7.75 5.52
N ARG A 813 -18.95 -7.66 6.41
CA ARG A 813 -18.28 -8.84 6.98
C ARG A 813 -18.72 -9.05 8.43
N PHE A 814 -19.13 -10.26 8.76
CA PHE A 814 -19.57 -10.59 10.12
C PHE A 814 -18.38 -11.03 10.99
N TYR A 815 -18.30 -10.49 12.21
CA TYR A 815 -17.28 -10.78 13.21
C TYR A 815 -17.91 -11.36 14.48
N SER A 816 -17.15 -12.13 15.27
CA SER A 816 -17.60 -12.58 16.59
C SER A 816 -17.77 -11.40 17.56
N SER A 817 -18.41 -11.64 18.71
CA SER A 817 -18.28 -10.73 19.85
C SER A 817 -16.82 -10.75 20.33
N ASN A 818 -16.33 -9.59 20.79
CA ASN A 818 -15.05 -9.53 21.48
C ASN A 818 -15.12 -10.16 22.87
#